data_AF-A0A023BCL7-F1
#
_entry.id   AF-A0A023BCL7-F1
#
_cell.length_a   1.000
_cell.length_b   1.000
_cell.length_c   1.000
_cell.angle_alpha   90.00
_cell.angle_beta   90.00
_cell.angle_gamma   90.00
#
_symmetry.space_group_name_H-M   'P 1'
#
loop_
_entity.id
_entity.type
_entity.pdbx_description
1 polymer ?
#
loop_
_entity_poly.entity_id
_entity_poly.type
_entity_poly.pdbx_seq_one_letter_code
_entity_poly.pdbx_strand_id
1 'polypeptide(L)'
;MMCYGGQKTRCITMAVFGVHDMGRMSTETETPLGPSVEYSREHTGPFRGTCVAEDSRRLLPETSKEPLLALLREPWPPPLGAGSGELLVEASLLGPRRGGPGSEPGAGPELLKETLQEQLTGPLKEAWPHLVREVLEEPSVPSAEVWTGVNLVSRILDECLEMEKNCKRSLRPHEEEALVRLAHVAILEELSSRKKTAISDLSFPDLSFPNLSISDFECCSWRWLKLALLMREYQDKEDGGFSKLIVELEDYVSRPTGLSDTWFLAGVLQKFLATWCLAGWLIHTTYPQGGWSCRKMIFRISFPDGVVRLPESEECVNRVCASSKLGWWLHQAQRNIRVDEKTWKVSKWPTTLFGIQRSLGKRIFNDTMEAMKRVIPPSACLSNQQYLACLLKYVRTSPRKQIKIIRCPKATPRSSSSMSLSPKTILPEAVTSCSTATASCSPPSLVDADRRPDAERSVAGHMATFVAGVLEECAERERSEGVVLPEAEKVHIAKSSAEGFEIALSFTKMLENGRRRRKTRFNACGWRWLCVAGLMNDYLDRERLHELIADSEKIVPRPKHVSPLWYLACQMQQARIRIPWQQAAPSWWAFSCAIYPDHFPHEFGELPMSETSARLIVFSSRAAHWLASGIINFRVTRKTWLPSKNADIVDVFHTVFGNTKFNEIINLIKPKVVEISQDPEQVRQQTNKSLMETVLKYTPLQRRTSSGFCRAWGFDVSLDPKRPPYEVTNSSEDEPPTKKERCCTP
;
A
#
# COMPACT_ATOMS: atom_id res chain seq x y z
N MET A 1 -36.16 -44.71 2.88
CA MET A 1 -36.94 -44.03 3.95
C MET A 1 -36.05 -42.94 4.54
N MET A 2 -36.11 -41.72 3.97
CA MET A 2 -36.87 -40.53 4.43
C MET A 2 -36.37 -39.98 5.79
N CYS A 3 -35.56 -38.91 5.77
CA CYS A 3 -35.87 -37.49 6.10
C CYS A 3 -35.69 -37.22 7.62
N TYR A 4 -35.12 -36.13 8.16
CA TYR A 4 -35.05 -34.69 7.87
C TYR A 4 -33.72 -34.14 8.44
N GLY A 5 -33.09 -33.02 8.04
CA GLY A 5 -33.62 -31.72 7.62
C GLY A 5 -33.22 -30.64 8.65
N GLY A 6 -31.94 -30.25 8.72
CA GLY A 6 -31.43 -29.23 9.64
C GLY A 6 -31.49 -27.82 9.06
N GLN A 7 -32.50 -27.04 9.45
CA GLN A 7 -32.64 -25.62 9.11
C GLN A 7 -31.60 -24.76 9.86
N LYS A 8 -30.90 -23.88 9.14
CA LYS A 8 -30.10 -22.79 9.71
C LYS A 8 -30.94 -21.52 9.72
N THR A 9 -31.35 -21.08 10.90
CA THR A 9 -31.93 -19.75 11.14
C THR A 9 -30.85 -18.67 11.03
N ARG A 10 -31.10 -17.66 10.20
CA ARG A 10 -30.32 -16.42 10.12
C ARG A 10 -30.99 -15.38 10.99
N CYS A 11 -30.30 -14.86 11.99
CA CYS A 11 -30.75 -13.67 12.71
C CYS A 11 -30.53 -12.42 11.84
N ILE A 12 -31.60 -11.68 11.61
CA ILE A 12 -31.62 -10.35 11.01
C ILE A 12 -31.50 -9.35 12.17
N THR A 13 -30.48 -8.51 12.17
CA THR A 13 -30.38 -7.38 13.10
C THR A 13 -30.88 -6.13 12.39
N MET A 14 -32.06 -5.64 12.79
CA MET A 14 -32.57 -4.33 12.39
C MET A 14 -31.91 -3.25 13.25
N ALA A 15 -31.36 -2.21 12.62
CA ALA A 15 -30.91 -1.00 13.29
C ALA A 15 -32.02 0.04 13.23
N VAL A 16 -32.50 0.49 14.39
CA VAL A 16 -33.45 1.60 14.53
C VAL A 16 -32.64 2.89 14.72
N PHE A 17 -32.92 3.89 13.89
CA PHE A 17 -32.34 5.23 13.98
C PHE A 17 -33.14 6.06 14.99
N GLY A 18 -32.49 6.50 16.07
CA GLY A 18 -33.00 7.49 17.01
C GLY A 18 -32.47 8.88 16.67
N VAL A 19 -33.39 9.84 16.56
CA VAL A 19 -33.17 11.25 16.23
C VAL A 19 -32.57 11.98 17.45
N HIS A 20 -31.55 12.81 17.22
CA HIS A 20 -30.95 13.69 18.23
C HIS A 20 -31.72 15.00 18.30
N ASP A 21 -32.13 15.39 19.51
CA ASP A 21 -32.63 16.71 19.84
C ASP A 21 -31.56 17.51 20.61
N MET A 22 -31.44 18.80 20.30
CA MET A 22 -30.36 19.70 20.74
C MET A 22 -30.90 20.75 21.71
N GLY A 23 -30.66 20.56 23.01
CA GLY A 23 -30.89 21.56 24.05
C GLY A 23 -29.56 22.13 24.57
N ARG A 24 -29.27 23.38 24.22
CA ARG A 24 -28.11 24.16 24.66
C ARG A 24 -28.52 24.97 25.91
N MET A 25 -27.84 24.80 27.04
CA MET A 25 -27.82 25.81 28.10
C MET A 25 -26.39 25.97 28.63
N SER A 26 -25.97 27.23 28.65
CA SER A 26 -24.70 27.73 29.17
C SER A 26 -24.82 27.96 30.66
N THR A 27 -23.81 27.57 31.43
CA THR A 27 -23.57 28.12 32.77
C THR A 27 -22.08 28.38 32.93
N GLU A 28 -21.77 29.65 33.14
CA GLU A 28 -20.49 30.17 33.60
C GLU A 28 -20.17 29.59 34.99
N THR A 29 -18.89 29.35 35.28
CA THR A 29 -18.45 29.14 36.65
C THR A 29 -17.03 29.63 36.83
N GLU A 30 -16.89 30.50 37.82
CA GLU A 30 -15.74 31.29 38.21
C GLU A 30 -14.59 30.44 38.76
N THR A 31 -13.36 30.92 38.52
CA THR A 31 -12.11 30.33 39.00
C THR A 31 -11.66 31.03 40.29
N PRO A 32 -11.27 30.32 41.36
CA PRO A 32 -10.55 30.93 42.47
C PRO A 32 -9.03 30.74 42.33
N LEU A 33 -8.32 31.83 42.67
CA LEU A 33 -6.89 32.00 42.76
C LEU A 33 -6.27 31.34 44.02
N GLY A 34 -5.04 30.87 43.89
CA GLY A 34 -4.08 30.65 44.99
C GLY A 34 -3.06 29.53 44.74
N PRO A 35 -1.92 29.51 45.43
CA PRO A 35 -0.89 30.56 45.41
C PRO A 35 0.50 30.03 44.99
N SER A 36 1.38 31.00 44.70
CA SER A 36 2.79 30.87 44.33
C SER A 36 3.65 30.14 45.37
N VAL A 37 4.56 29.30 44.90
CA VAL A 37 5.66 28.74 45.70
C VAL A 37 6.97 29.29 45.13
N GLU A 38 7.64 30.09 45.94
CA GLU A 38 9.04 30.50 45.80
C GLU A 38 9.94 29.26 45.88
N TYR A 39 10.96 29.17 45.03
CA TYR A 39 12.13 28.36 45.34
C TYR A 39 13.42 29.11 45.01
N SER A 40 14.29 29.06 46.01
CA SER A 40 15.46 29.89 46.22
C SER A 40 16.55 29.75 45.18
N ARG A 41 17.14 30.90 44.90
CA ARG A 41 18.48 31.12 44.33
C ARG A 41 19.54 30.82 45.39
N GLU A 42 20.70 30.35 44.93
CA GLU A 42 22.06 30.37 45.54
C GLU A 42 22.79 29.09 45.06
N HIS A 43 24.04 29.01 44.60
CA HIS A 43 25.21 29.89 44.71
C HIS A 43 26.18 29.66 43.51
N THR A 44 27.04 30.65 43.35
CA THR A 44 28.15 30.90 42.42
C THR A 44 29.28 29.86 42.33
N GLY A 45 29.94 29.82 41.16
CA GLY A 45 31.32 29.32 41.00
C GLY A 45 31.85 29.56 39.56
N PRO A 46 32.99 30.27 39.37
CA PRO A 46 33.39 30.82 38.07
C PRO A 46 34.36 29.91 37.32
N PHE A 47 34.29 29.86 35.98
CA PHE A 47 35.47 29.55 35.17
C PHE A 47 35.59 30.50 33.99
N ARG A 48 36.74 31.18 34.00
CA ARG A 48 37.23 32.18 33.07
C ARG A 48 38.04 31.45 32.01
N GLY A 49 37.72 31.66 30.74
CA GLY A 49 38.45 31.09 29.61
C GLY A 49 38.27 31.96 28.38
N THR A 50 38.95 33.10 28.36
CA THR A 50 39.23 33.88 27.16
C THR A 50 40.06 33.05 26.18
N CYS A 51 39.65 32.96 24.91
CA CYS A 51 40.57 32.87 23.78
C CYS A 51 39.90 33.39 22.50
N VAL A 52 40.42 34.53 22.04
CA VAL A 52 40.80 34.86 20.66
C VAL A 52 39.72 34.81 19.59
N ALA A 53 39.33 36.02 19.19
CA ALA A 53 38.76 36.32 17.89
C ALA A 53 39.74 35.94 16.77
N GLU A 54 39.27 35.18 15.79
CA GLU A 54 39.86 35.20 14.46
C GLU A 54 38.78 35.32 13.40
N ASP A 55 38.94 36.41 12.65
CA ASP A 55 38.18 36.90 11.54
C ASP A 55 38.44 36.00 10.32
N SER A 56 37.39 35.46 9.72
CA SER A 56 37.48 34.81 8.41
C SER A 56 36.20 35.00 7.62
N ARG A 57 36.09 36.21 7.07
CA ARG A 57 35.36 36.47 5.83
C ARG A 57 35.93 35.58 4.72
N ARG A 58 35.18 34.57 4.30
CA ARG A 58 35.29 34.01 2.95
C ARG A 58 33.92 33.98 2.28
N LEU A 59 33.78 34.89 1.33
CA LEU A 59 32.77 34.90 0.28
C LEU A 59 32.80 33.58 -0.48
N LEU A 60 31.68 32.87 -0.53
CA LEU A 60 31.37 31.87 -1.56
C LEU A 60 29.88 31.98 -1.92
N PRO A 61 29.52 31.71 -3.18
CA PRO A 61 28.39 32.32 -3.85
C PRO A 61 27.07 31.65 -3.49
N GLU A 62 26.05 32.48 -3.30
CA GLU A 62 24.65 32.10 -3.39
C GLU A 62 24.41 31.41 -4.74
N THR A 63 24.17 30.10 -4.70
CA THR A 63 23.56 29.38 -5.81
C THR A 63 22.22 28.84 -5.34
N SER A 64 21.19 29.41 -5.95
CA SER A 64 19.76 29.25 -5.69
C SER A 64 19.32 27.80 -5.52
N LYS A 65 18.61 27.50 -4.44
CA LYS A 65 17.71 26.34 -4.33
C LYS A 65 16.39 26.74 -3.67
N GLU A 66 15.60 27.52 -4.40
CA GLU A 66 14.16 27.69 -4.18
C GLU A 66 13.34 27.29 -5.44
N PRO A 67 13.06 25.99 -5.71
CA PRO A 67 12.11 25.68 -6.79
C PRO A 67 10.74 25.19 -6.28
N LEU A 68 10.67 24.47 -5.15
CA LEU A 68 9.45 23.72 -4.81
C LEU A 68 8.37 24.52 -4.08
N LEU A 69 8.75 25.55 -3.29
CA LEU A 69 7.79 26.41 -2.60
C LEU A 69 7.37 27.62 -3.45
N ALA A 70 8.22 28.08 -4.38
CA ALA A 70 7.91 29.16 -5.31
C ALA A 70 6.85 28.74 -6.35
N LEU A 71 6.96 27.53 -6.91
CA LEU A 71 5.98 26.97 -7.86
C LEU A 71 4.57 26.75 -7.28
N LEU A 72 4.44 26.67 -5.95
CA LEU A 72 3.15 26.56 -5.26
C LEU A 72 2.55 27.91 -4.86
N ARG A 73 3.30 29.01 -4.99
CA ARG A 73 2.91 30.35 -4.51
C ARG A 73 2.73 31.39 -5.61
N GLU A 74 3.12 31.13 -6.85
CA GLU A 74 2.86 32.10 -7.92
C GLU A 74 1.35 32.20 -8.26
N PRO A 75 0.72 33.37 -8.10
CA PRO A 75 -0.60 33.62 -8.67
C PRO A 75 -0.44 33.73 -10.19
N TRP A 76 -1.19 32.89 -10.92
CA TRP A 76 -1.31 32.97 -12.37
C TRP A 76 -1.83 34.36 -12.79
N PRO A 77 -1.33 34.98 -13.87
CA PRO A 77 -1.88 36.25 -14.33
C PRO A 77 -3.38 36.06 -14.65
N PRO A 78 -4.25 36.98 -14.19
CA PRO A 78 -5.67 36.90 -14.56
C PRO A 78 -5.81 36.95 -16.08
N PRO A 79 -6.84 36.28 -16.65
CA PRO A 79 -7.08 36.33 -18.08
C PRO A 79 -7.19 37.80 -18.52
N LEU A 80 -6.36 38.17 -19.49
CA LEU A 80 -6.40 39.48 -20.13
C LEU A 80 -7.83 39.82 -20.52
N GLY A 81 -8.26 41.01 -20.09
CA GLY A 81 -9.65 41.41 -20.02
C GLY A 81 -10.44 41.21 -21.31
N ALA A 82 -11.67 40.74 -21.15
CA ALA A 82 -12.73 40.95 -22.11
C ALA A 82 -12.88 42.47 -22.33
N GLY A 83 -12.42 42.93 -23.49
CA GLY A 83 -12.69 44.27 -23.98
C GLY A 83 -14.19 44.48 -24.10
N SER A 84 -14.67 45.49 -23.40
CA SER A 84 -15.97 46.12 -23.61
C SER A 84 -16.12 46.50 -25.09
N GLY A 85 -17.20 46.03 -25.72
CA GLY A 85 -17.62 46.42 -27.05
C GLY A 85 -19.12 46.61 -27.07
N GLU A 86 -19.57 47.78 -26.62
CA GLU A 86 -20.92 48.28 -26.85
C GLU A 86 -21.05 48.85 -28.28
N LEU A 87 -22.18 48.50 -28.90
CA LEU A 87 -22.95 49.27 -29.88
C LEU A 87 -22.35 49.53 -31.28
N LEU A 88 -22.88 48.79 -32.26
CA LEU A 88 -23.46 49.42 -33.45
C LEU A 88 -24.70 48.63 -33.93
N VAL A 89 -25.79 49.38 -34.12
CA VAL A 89 -27.15 48.97 -34.49
C VAL A 89 -27.36 49.13 -36.01
N GLU A 90 -28.40 48.47 -36.54
CA GLU A 90 -29.02 48.51 -37.89
C GLU A 90 -28.57 47.41 -38.86
N ALA A 91 -29.42 46.72 -39.62
CA ALA A 91 -30.87 46.53 -39.77
C ALA A 91 -31.00 45.29 -40.71
N SER A 92 -31.94 44.33 -40.64
CA SER A 92 -33.35 44.34 -41.06
C SER A 92 -33.78 42.88 -41.26
N LEU A 93 -34.86 42.43 -40.60
CA LEU A 93 -36.14 42.00 -41.19
C LEU A 93 -36.11 40.88 -42.25
N LEU A 94 -36.58 39.67 -41.88
CA LEU A 94 -37.84 39.08 -42.37
C LEU A 94 -38.04 37.66 -41.76
N GLY A 95 -39.20 37.44 -41.13
CA GLY A 95 -39.69 36.12 -40.71
C GLY A 95 -40.27 35.30 -41.89
N PRO A 96 -41.11 34.25 -41.69
CA PRO A 96 -41.88 33.93 -40.48
C PRO A 96 -41.94 32.43 -40.06
N ARG A 97 -42.47 32.25 -38.83
CA ARG A 97 -42.95 31.04 -38.14
C ARG A 97 -44.00 30.20 -38.89
N ARG A 98 -44.02 28.87 -38.64
CA ARG A 98 -45.19 27.97 -38.40
C ARG A 98 -44.63 26.73 -37.62
N GLY A 99 -45.15 26.22 -36.50
CA GLY A 99 -46.54 25.88 -36.10
C GLY A 99 -46.87 24.49 -36.69
N GLY A 100 -46.59 23.34 -36.06
CA GLY A 100 -47.28 22.68 -34.94
C GLY A 100 -48.00 21.42 -35.47
N PRO A 101 -47.86 20.20 -34.89
CA PRO A 101 -48.54 19.01 -35.42
C PRO A 101 -49.74 18.59 -34.58
N GLY A 102 -50.82 18.19 -35.25
CA GLY A 102 -51.95 17.51 -34.67
C GLY A 102 -52.62 16.60 -35.72
N SER A 103 -53.06 15.44 -35.24
CA SER A 103 -54.05 14.53 -35.82
C SER A 103 -53.55 13.34 -36.66
N GLU A 104 -53.53 12.17 -35.99
CA GLU A 104 -53.83 10.81 -36.47
C GLU A 104 -55.24 10.69 -37.13
N PRO A 105 -55.74 9.50 -37.57
CA PRO A 105 -55.11 8.22 -37.99
C PRO A 105 -55.75 7.64 -39.29
N GLY A 106 -55.23 6.51 -39.81
CA GLY A 106 -56.06 5.67 -40.69
C GLY A 106 -55.34 4.55 -41.46
N ALA A 107 -55.73 3.31 -41.14
CA ALA A 107 -55.73 2.10 -41.97
C ALA A 107 -54.39 1.46 -42.43
N GLY A 108 -54.13 0.24 -41.96
CA GLY A 108 -53.42 -0.80 -42.73
C GLY A 108 -54.40 -1.56 -43.66
N PRO A 109 -54.10 -2.78 -44.15
CA PRO A 109 -52.84 -3.56 -44.10
C PRO A 109 -52.45 -4.17 -45.48
N GLU A 110 -51.51 -5.15 -45.48
CA GLU A 110 -51.35 -6.23 -46.49
C GLU A 110 -50.67 -5.89 -47.84
N LEU A 111 -49.92 -6.74 -48.57
CA LEU A 111 -49.47 -8.15 -48.50
C LEU A 111 -48.69 -8.49 -49.82
N LEU A 112 -47.77 -9.49 -49.79
CA LEU A 112 -47.17 -10.30 -50.90
C LEU A 112 -46.23 -9.60 -51.93
N LYS A 113 -44.95 -10.01 -52.12
CA LYS A 113 -44.33 -11.25 -52.67
C LYS A 113 -44.21 -11.30 -54.20
N GLU A 114 -43.05 -11.82 -54.65
CA GLU A 114 -42.83 -12.65 -55.87
C GLU A 114 -42.88 -11.90 -57.24
N THR A 115 -42.12 -12.15 -58.33
CA THR A 115 -41.02 -13.07 -58.78
C THR A 115 -40.55 -12.60 -60.19
N LEU A 116 -39.49 -13.23 -60.73
CA LEU A 116 -39.05 -13.37 -62.15
C LEU A 116 -38.32 -12.18 -62.80
N GLN A 117 -37.09 -12.28 -63.35
CA GLN A 117 -36.42 -13.24 -64.26
C GLN A 117 -36.68 -12.94 -65.76
N GLU A 118 -35.57 -12.96 -66.54
CA GLU A 118 -35.43 -12.92 -68.03
C GLU A 118 -35.40 -11.52 -68.67
N GLN A 119 -34.64 -11.20 -69.72
CA GLN A 119 -33.69 -11.86 -70.65
C GLN A 119 -33.08 -10.74 -71.53
N LEU A 120 -31.90 -10.95 -72.14
CA LEU A 120 -31.44 -10.41 -73.46
C LEU A 120 -29.95 -10.81 -73.65
N THR A 121 -29.61 -11.95 -74.25
CA THR A 121 -29.38 -12.26 -75.69
C THR A 121 -28.36 -11.37 -76.43
N GLY A 122 -27.27 -11.99 -76.96
CA GLY A 122 -26.41 -11.41 -78.00
C GLY A 122 -24.98 -11.98 -78.11
N PRO A 123 -24.61 -12.76 -79.15
CA PRO A 123 -23.36 -13.56 -79.25
C PRO A 123 -22.39 -13.12 -80.38
N LEU A 124 -21.09 -13.48 -80.29
CA LEU A 124 -20.12 -13.78 -81.39
C LEU A 124 -18.68 -13.77 -80.78
N LYS A 125 -17.67 -14.54 -81.17
CA LYS A 125 -17.46 -15.82 -81.85
C LYS A 125 -15.92 -16.03 -81.81
N GLU A 126 -15.48 -17.28 -81.67
CA GLU A 126 -14.20 -17.81 -82.18
C GLU A 126 -12.87 -17.24 -81.64
N ALA A 127 -12.30 -17.92 -80.63
CA ALA A 127 -10.91 -18.41 -80.65
C ALA A 127 -10.64 -19.36 -79.46
N TRP A 128 -10.61 -20.66 -79.73
CA TRP A 128 -9.93 -21.72 -78.97
C TRP A 128 -9.01 -22.44 -79.99
N PRO A 129 -7.94 -23.19 -79.66
CA PRO A 129 -7.45 -23.61 -78.33
C PRO A 129 -5.91 -23.55 -78.16
N HIS A 130 -5.43 -23.32 -76.93
CA HIS A 130 -4.25 -24.05 -76.45
C HIS A 130 -4.55 -24.66 -75.08
N LEU A 131 -4.51 -25.99 -75.10
CA LEU A 131 -4.68 -26.92 -74.02
C LEU A 131 -3.72 -26.66 -72.84
N VAL A 132 -4.30 -26.78 -71.64
CA VAL A 132 -3.81 -27.57 -70.51
C VAL A 132 -2.51 -27.10 -69.84
N ARG A 133 -2.67 -26.30 -68.80
CA ARG A 133 -1.91 -26.47 -67.57
C ARG A 133 -2.87 -26.43 -66.39
N GLU A 134 -2.96 -27.56 -65.69
CA GLU A 134 -3.63 -27.71 -64.40
C GLU A 134 -3.31 -26.52 -63.49
N VAL A 135 -4.33 -25.77 -63.14
CA VAL A 135 -4.34 -24.97 -61.93
C VAL A 135 -5.23 -25.74 -60.98
N LEU A 136 -4.59 -26.47 -60.06
CA LEU A 136 -5.23 -26.82 -58.79
C LEU A 136 -5.68 -25.49 -58.17
N GLU A 137 -6.98 -25.24 -58.21
CA GLU A 137 -7.60 -24.31 -57.28
C GLU A 137 -7.44 -24.92 -55.88
N GLU A 138 -6.40 -24.48 -55.16
CA GLU A 138 -6.37 -24.66 -53.72
C GLU A 138 -7.65 -24.02 -53.14
N PRO A 139 -8.44 -24.76 -52.34
CA PRO A 139 -9.62 -24.19 -51.70
C PRO A 139 -9.15 -23.02 -50.83
N SER A 140 -9.63 -21.82 -51.15
CA SER A 140 -9.41 -20.62 -50.35
C SER A 140 -9.72 -20.93 -48.89
N VAL A 141 -8.67 -21.11 -48.08
CA VAL A 141 -8.80 -21.32 -46.65
C VAL A 141 -9.60 -20.14 -46.12
N PRO A 142 -10.80 -20.35 -45.54
CA PRO A 142 -11.58 -19.25 -45.00
C PRO A 142 -10.69 -18.51 -44.02
N SER A 143 -10.42 -17.22 -44.28
CA SER A 143 -9.60 -16.40 -43.40
C SER A 143 -10.26 -16.47 -42.03
N ALA A 144 -9.65 -17.21 -41.10
CA ALA A 144 -10.20 -17.40 -39.78
C ALA A 144 -10.45 -16.01 -39.20
N GLU A 145 -11.72 -15.62 -39.05
CA GLU A 145 -12.11 -14.35 -38.44
C GLU A 145 -11.42 -14.28 -37.09
N VAL A 146 -10.33 -13.52 -37.03
CA VAL A 146 -9.53 -13.39 -35.83
C VAL A 146 -10.44 -12.74 -34.81
N TRP A 147 -10.71 -13.44 -33.71
CA TRP A 147 -11.51 -12.89 -32.63
C TRP A 147 -10.90 -11.56 -32.16
N THR A 148 -11.48 -10.45 -32.60
CA THR A 148 -11.05 -9.10 -32.21
C THR A 148 -11.71 -8.76 -30.88
N GLY A 149 -11.21 -9.36 -29.80
CA GLY A 149 -11.64 -9.08 -28.42
C GLY A 149 -11.69 -7.60 -28.04
N VAL A 150 -11.03 -6.75 -28.83
CA VAL A 150 -11.11 -5.29 -28.84
C VAL A 150 -12.56 -4.78 -28.84
N ASN A 151 -13.48 -5.45 -29.55
CA ASN A 151 -14.88 -5.04 -29.63
C ASN A 151 -15.62 -5.18 -28.30
N LEU A 152 -15.22 -6.12 -27.43
CA LEU A 152 -15.88 -6.32 -26.14
C LEU A 152 -15.61 -5.17 -25.18
N VAL A 153 -14.33 -4.79 -25.03
CA VAL A 153 -13.92 -3.75 -24.08
C VAL A 153 -14.38 -2.38 -24.54
N SER A 154 -14.28 -2.07 -25.84
CA SER A 154 -14.80 -0.82 -26.39
C SER A 154 -16.29 -0.66 -26.11
N ARG A 155 -17.11 -1.66 -26.49
CA ARG A 155 -18.56 -1.62 -26.25
C ARG A 155 -18.90 -1.44 -24.78
N ILE A 156 -18.23 -2.17 -23.88
CA ILE A 156 -18.49 -2.06 -22.43
C ILE A 156 -18.04 -0.70 -21.90
N LEU A 157 -16.93 -0.16 -22.41
CA LEU A 157 -16.44 1.16 -22.03
C LEU A 157 -17.45 2.24 -22.47
N ASP A 158 -17.95 2.17 -23.70
CA ASP A 158 -18.95 3.10 -24.23
C ASP A 158 -20.25 3.03 -23.42
N GLU A 159 -20.76 1.83 -23.13
CA GLU A 159 -21.91 1.63 -22.23
C GLU A 159 -21.66 2.25 -20.84
N CYS A 160 -20.46 2.08 -20.28
CA CYS A 160 -20.09 2.64 -18.98
C CYS A 160 -20.01 4.18 -19.00
N LEU A 161 -19.45 4.75 -20.06
CA LEU A 161 -19.36 6.20 -20.23
C LEU A 161 -20.76 6.81 -20.42
N GLU A 162 -21.64 6.13 -21.17
CA GLU A 162 -23.04 6.54 -21.31
C GLU A 162 -23.82 6.49 -19.98
N MET A 163 -23.59 5.46 -19.15
CA MET A 163 -24.17 5.40 -17.80
C MET A 163 -23.69 6.55 -16.90
N GLU A 164 -22.49 7.07 -17.15
CA GLU A 164 -21.87 8.11 -16.34
C GLU A 164 -21.91 9.52 -16.95
N LYS A 165 -22.57 9.73 -18.10
CA LYS A 165 -22.55 11.03 -18.79
C LYS A 165 -23.06 12.19 -17.92
N ASN A 166 -23.94 11.90 -16.97
CA ASN A 166 -24.52 12.88 -16.04
C ASN A 166 -23.81 12.89 -14.67
N CYS A 167 -22.81 12.02 -14.45
CA CYS A 167 -22.08 11.95 -13.20
C CYS A 167 -21.03 13.07 -13.14
N LYS A 168 -20.98 13.77 -12.00
CA LYS A 168 -19.92 14.75 -11.74
C LYS A 168 -18.58 14.04 -11.62
N ARG A 169 -17.52 14.65 -12.17
CA ARG A 169 -16.13 14.21 -11.98
C ARG A 169 -15.79 14.18 -10.48
N SER A 170 -15.04 13.16 -10.08
CA SER A 170 -14.56 12.97 -8.71
C SER A 170 -13.55 14.03 -8.27
N LEU A 171 -12.81 14.59 -9.22
CA LEU A 171 -11.90 15.71 -9.00
C LEU A 171 -12.47 16.98 -9.63
N ARG A 172 -12.29 18.11 -8.96
CA ARG A 172 -12.55 19.44 -9.53
C ARG A 172 -11.44 19.81 -10.52
N PRO A 173 -11.69 20.70 -11.50
CA PRO A 173 -10.70 21.04 -12.51
C PRO A 173 -9.34 21.51 -11.96
N HIS A 174 -9.31 22.29 -10.87
CA HIS A 174 -8.06 22.72 -10.23
C HIS A 174 -7.33 21.58 -9.49
N GLU A 175 -8.06 20.59 -8.98
CA GLU A 175 -7.47 19.40 -8.35
C GLU A 175 -6.87 18.48 -9.41
N GLU A 176 -7.54 18.34 -10.56
CA GLU A 176 -7.03 17.62 -11.74
C GLU A 176 -5.72 18.26 -12.24
N GLU A 177 -5.70 19.58 -12.39
CA GLU A 177 -4.53 20.35 -12.82
C GLU A 177 -3.36 20.23 -11.83
N ALA A 178 -3.63 20.39 -10.53
CA ALA A 178 -2.60 20.21 -9.50
C ALA A 178 -2.04 18.78 -9.50
N LEU A 179 -2.89 17.77 -9.71
CA LEU A 179 -2.47 16.38 -9.80
C LEU A 179 -1.58 16.13 -11.02
N VAL A 180 -1.93 16.69 -12.18
CA VAL A 180 -1.14 16.61 -13.42
C VAL A 180 0.24 17.25 -13.22
N ARG A 181 0.29 18.44 -12.61
CA ARG A 181 1.57 19.12 -12.30
C ARG A 181 2.46 18.30 -11.37
N LEU A 182 1.89 17.78 -10.27
CA LEU A 182 2.62 16.92 -9.34
C LEU A 182 3.14 15.64 -10.00
N ALA A 183 2.33 15.02 -10.86
CA ALA A 183 2.71 13.82 -11.58
C ALA A 183 3.85 14.08 -12.58
N HIS A 184 3.76 15.18 -13.33
CA HIS A 184 4.78 15.61 -14.29
C HIS A 184 6.12 15.86 -13.60
N VAL A 185 6.16 16.71 -12.57
CA VAL A 185 7.39 17.00 -11.83
C VAL A 185 7.98 15.72 -11.22
N ALA A 186 7.14 14.92 -10.56
CA ALA A 186 7.62 13.72 -9.88
C ALA A 186 8.19 12.66 -10.82
N ILE A 187 7.65 12.49 -12.03
CA ILE A 187 8.20 11.50 -12.97
C ILE A 187 9.55 11.95 -13.53
N LEU A 188 9.69 13.24 -13.89
CA LEU A 188 10.95 13.79 -14.38
C LEU A 188 12.04 13.81 -13.29
N GLU A 189 11.68 14.18 -12.06
CA GLU A 189 12.60 14.13 -10.91
C GLU A 189 13.08 12.71 -10.62
N GLU A 190 12.18 11.73 -10.62
CA GLU A 190 12.53 10.33 -10.36
C GLU A 190 13.47 9.77 -11.43
N LEU A 191 13.17 10.02 -12.71
CA LEU A 191 14.01 9.57 -13.83
C LEU A 191 15.37 10.29 -13.86
N SER A 192 15.38 11.60 -13.64
CA SER A 192 16.62 12.38 -13.55
C SER A 192 17.50 11.95 -12.38
N SER A 193 16.89 11.67 -11.22
CA SER A 193 17.61 11.16 -10.06
C SER A 193 18.28 9.82 -10.35
N ARG A 194 17.55 8.90 -11.00
CA ARG A 194 18.11 7.60 -11.40
C ARG A 194 19.23 7.73 -12.44
N LYS A 195 19.09 8.66 -13.39
CA LYS A 195 20.12 8.92 -14.40
C LYS A 195 21.40 9.42 -13.74
N LYS A 196 21.29 10.33 -12.77
CA LYS A 196 22.42 10.81 -11.98
C LYS A 196 23.08 9.68 -11.19
N THR A 197 22.30 8.85 -10.49
CA THR A 197 22.83 7.70 -9.76
C THR A 197 23.56 6.71 -10.68
N ALA A 198 22.99 6.40 -11.84
CA ALA A 198 23.62 5.51 -12.82
C ALA A 198 24.94 6.06 -13.38
N ILE A 199 25.09 7.38 -13.48
CA ILE A 199 26.34 8.04 -13.92
C ILE A 199 27.37 8.07 -12.79
N SER A 200 26.95 8.19 -11.53
CA SER A 200 27.88 8.20 -10.40
C SER A 200 28.45 6.81 -10.09
N ASP A 201 27.67 5.75 -10.30
CA ASP A 201 28.06 4.36 -10.04
C ASP A 201 28.77 3.69 -11.25
N LEU A 202 29.77 4.38 -11.84
CA LEU A 202 30.59 3.84 -12.95
C LEU A 202 31.37 2.57 -12.59
N SER A 203 31.36 2.15 -11.33
CA SER A 203 31.97 0.90 -10.86
C SER A 203 31.16 -0.36 -11.22
N PHE A 204 29.91 -0.22 -11.70
CA PHE A 204 29.08 -1.37 -12.13
C PHE A 204 28.44 -1.12 -13.51
N PRO A 205 29.10 -1.54 -14.61
CA PRO A 205 28.60 -1.33 -15.97
C PRO A 205 27.26 -2.00 -16.31
N ASP A 206 26.69 -2.80 -15.40
CA ASP A 206 25.42 -3.53 -15.62
C ASP A 206 24.18 -2.84 -15.01
N LEU A 207 24.32 -1.62 -14.47
CA LEU A 207 23.21 -0.82 -13.91
C LEU A 207 22.62 0.20 -14.90
N SER A 208 22.75 -0.06 -16.21
CA SER A 208 21.98 0.69 -17.21
C SER A 208 20.48 0.63 -16.87
N PHE A 209 19.74 1.70 -17.15
CA PHE A 209 18.29 1.72 -16.93
C PHE A 209 17.69 0.41 -17.40
N PRO A 210 16.86 -0.28 -16.59
CA PRO A 210 16.37 -1.59 -16.97
C PRO A 210 15.65 -1.43 -18.32
N ASN A 211 16.23 -2.01 -19.38
CA ASN A 211 15.67 -2.00 -20.71
C ASN A 211 14.23 -2.51 -20.59
N LEU A 212 13.26 -1.60 -20.63
CA LEU A 212 11.88 -1.96 -20.43
C LEU A 212 11.44 -2.70 -21.67
N SER A 213 11.09 -3.97 -21.49
CA SER A 213 10.59 -4.79 -22.57
C SER A 213 9.14 -4.42 -22.86
N ILE A 214 8.65 -4.73 -24.06
CA ILE A 214 7.21 -4.62 -24.37
C ILE A 214 6.33 -5.37 -23.37
N SER A 215 6.85 -6.44 -22.74
CA SER A 215 6.15 -7.21 -21.72
C SER A 215 5.93 -6.45 -20.40
N ASP A 216 6.76 -5.44 -20.10
CA ASP A 216 6.55 -4.53 -18.97
C ASP A 216 5.33 -3.63 -19.17
N PHE A 217 4.89 -3.44 -20.41
CA PHE A 217 3.75 -2.62 -20.82
C PHE A 217 2.52 -3.45 -21.22
N GLU A 218 2.50 -4.76 -21.02
CA GLU A 218 1.32 -5.58 -21.37
C GLU A 218 0.09 -5.23 -20.52
N CYS A 219 0.30 -4.71 -19.31
CA CYS A 219 -0.79 -4.31 -18.42
C CYS A 219 -0.40 -3.14 -17.51
N CYS A 220 -1.39 -2.29 -17.23
CA CYS A 220 -1.26 -1.20 -16.27
C CYS A 220 -2.46 -1.18 -15.32
N SER A 221 -2.26 -0.67 -14.11
CA SER A 221 -3.35 -0.52 -13.15
C SER A 221 -4.24 0.65 -13.57
N TRP A 222 -5.55 0.51 -13.34
CA TRP A 222 -6.58 1.50 -13.69
C TRP A 222 -6.19 2.94 -13.38
N ARG A 223 -5.76 3.21 -12.15
CA ARG A 223 -5.39 4.54 -11.68
C ARG A 223 -4.23 5.20 -12.45
N TRP A 224 -3.29 4.42 -12.97
CA TRP A 224 -2.14 4.95 -13.71
C TRP A 224 -2.51 5.27 -15.16
N LEU A 225 -3.36 4.44 -15.79
CA LEU A 225 -3.94 4.77 -17.09
C LEU A 225 -4.83 6.02 -16.98
N LYS A 226 -5.63 6.11 -15.91
CA LYS A 226 -6.46 7.29 -15.64
C LYS A 226 -5.61 8.55 -15.50
N LEU A 227 -4.50 8.50 -14.75
CA LEU A 227 -3.59 9.63 -14.61
C LEU A 227 -2.95 10.00 -15.95
N ALA A 228 -2.49 9.04 -16.74
CA ALA A 228 -1.90 9.31 -18.05
C ALA A 228 -2.88 9.96 -19.03
N LEU A 229 -4.14 9.52 -19.03
CA LEU A 229 -5.21 10.13 -19.81
C LEU A 229 -5.50 11.57 -19.37
N LEU A 230 -5.51 11.81 -18.05
CA LEU A 230 -5.70 13.15 -17.50
C LEU A 230 -4.54 14.09 -17.87
N MET A 231 -3.29 13.59 -17.81
CA MET A 231 -2.11 14.36 -18.24
C MET A 231 -2.22 14.72 -19.72
N ARG A 232 -2.64 13.80 -20.59
CA ARG A 232 -2.90 14.08 -22.01
C ARG A 232 -3.97 15.16 -22.19
N GLU A 233 -5.14 15.01 -21.55
CA GLU A 233 -6.26 15.97 -21.65
C GLU A 233 -5.86 17.40 -21.24
N TYR A 234 -4.99 17.55 -20.24
CA TYR A 234 -4.54 18.86 -19.76
C TYR A 234 -3.38 19.44 -20.56
N GLN A 235 -2.39 18.63 -20.92
CA GLN A 235 -1.17 19.11 -21.59
C GLN A 235 -1.35 19.28 -23.09
N ASP A 236 -2.32 18.62 -23.72
CA ASP A 236 -2.66 18.86 -25.14
C ASP A 236 -3.27 20.25 -25.35
N LYS A 237 -3.79 20.89 -24.29
CA LYS A 237 -4.25 22.29 -24.34
C LYS A 237 -3.09 23.29 -24.40
N GLU A 238 -1.88 22.87 -24.06
CA GLU A 238 -0.68 23.70 -23.97
C GLU A 238 0.27 23.39 -25.14
N ASP A 239 -0.12 23.75 -26.37
CA ASP A 239 0.74 23.72 -27.57
C ASP A 239 1.58 22.43 -27.75
N GLY A 240 1.01 21.27 -27.46
CA GLY A 240 1.68 19.98 -27.59
C GLY A 240 2.55 19.57 -26.39
N GLY A 241 2.30 20.13 -25.20
CA GLY A 241 3.02 19.81 -23.96
C GLY A 241 3.06 18.31 -23.65
N PHE A 242 2.02 17.55 -24.00
CA PHE A 242 2.02 16.10 -23.81
C PHE A 242 3.04 15.40 -24.70
N SER A 243 3.09 15.75 -26.00
CA SER A 243 4.06 15.19 -26.95
C SER A 243 5.49 15.52 -26.53
N LYS A 244 5.72 16.75 -26.05
CA LYS A 244 7.01 17.16 -25.50
C LYS A 244 7.42 16.32 -24.29
N LEU A 245 6.51 16.06 -23.35
CA LEU A 245 6.75 15.18 -22.21
C LEU A 245 7.11 13.76 -22.68
N ILE A 246 6.41 13.22 -23.69
CA ILE A 246 6.71 11.88 -24.21
C ILE A 246 8.12 11.81 -24.81
N VAL A 247 8.50 12.79 -25.63
CA VAL A 247 9.87 12.90 -26.19
C VAL A 247 10.90 12.99 -25.07
N GLU A 248 10.66 13.82 -24.06
CA GLU A 248 11.55 13.94 -22.90
C GLU A 248 11.64 12.61 -22.13
N LEU A 249 10.55 11.87 -21.96
CA LEU A 249 10.57 10.54 -21.33
C LEU A 249 11.31 9.48 -22.16
N GLU A 250 11.26 9.57 -23.50
CA GLU A 250 12.00 8.69 -24.40
C GLU A 250 13.53 8.85 -24.24
N ASP A 251 14.02 10.02 -23.84
CA ASP A 251 15.43 10.27 -23.51
C ASP A 251 15.91 9.51 -22.25
N TYR A 252 14.97 9.04 -21.42
CA TYR A 252 15.26 8.23 -20.23
C TYR A 252 14.90 6.75 -20.43
N VAL A 253 13.84 6.46 -21.20
CA VAL A 253 13.24 5.14 -21.33
C VAL A 253 12.81 4.91 -22.76
N SER A 254 13.47 4.01 -23.48
CA SER A 254 13.07 3.68 -24.87
C SER A 254 11.64 3.15 -24.92
N ARG A 255 10.78 3.76 -25.75
CA ARG A 255 9.40 3.32 -25.98
C ARG A 255 9.38 2.07 -26.87
N PRO A 256 8.80 0.95 -26.42
CA PRO A 256 8.58 -0.21 -27.30
C PRO A 256 7.68 0.12 -28.50
N THR A 257 8.02 -0.44 -29.66
CA THR A 257 7.26 -0.25 -30.91
C THR A 257 5.80 -0.67 -30.77
N GLY A 258 4.91 0.17 -31.29
CA GLY A 258 3.47 -0.05 -31.33
C GLY A 258 2.70 0.36 -30.06
N LEU A 259 3.36 0.93 -29.05
CA LEU A 259 2.67 1.52 -27.90
C LEU A 259 2.15 2.91 -28.24
N SER A 260 0.90 3.19 -27.86
CA SER A 260 0.39 4.56 -27.83
C SER A 260 1.07 5.36 -26.71
N ASP A 261 1.19 6.68 -26.90
CA ASP A 261 1.85 7.60 -25.96
C ASP A 261 1.24 7.54 -24.57
N THR A 262 -0.09 7.48 -24.50
CA THR A 262 -0.82 7.33 -23.24
C THR A 262 -0.48 6.02 -22.54
N TRP A 263 -0.37 4.92 -23.28
CA TRP A 263 -0.05 3.63 -22.68
C TRP A 263 1.41 3.55 -22.23
N PHE A 264 2.32 4.14 -23.02
CA PHE A 264 3.72 4.30 -22.66
C PHE A 264 3.85 5.09 -21.35
N LEU A 265 3.23 6.27 -21.26
CA LEU A 265 3.23 7.07 -20.04
C LEU A 265 2.62 6.31 -18.84
N ALA A 266 1.48 5.64 -19.02
CA ALA A 266 0.87 4.85 -17.95
C ALA A 266 1.80 3.75 -17.41
N GLY A 267 2.56 3.10 -18.30
CA GLY A 267 3.57 2.12 -17.93
C GLY A 267 4.76 2.73 -17.18
N VAL A 268 5.27 3.87 -17.67
CA VAL A 268 6.35 4.64 -17.03
C VAL A 268 5.93 5.08 -15.62
N LEU A 269 4.77 5.73 -15.47
CA LEU A 269 4.22 6.12 -14.18
C LEU A 269 4.11 4.92 -13.23
N GLN A 270 3.59 3.78 -13.70
CA GLN A 270 3.46 2.58 -12.88
C GLN A 270 4.81 2.00 -12.43
N LYS A 271 5.82 2.06 -13.29
CA LYS A 271 7.13 1.44 -13.08
C LYS A 271 8.00 2.26 -12.14
N PHE A 272 8.03 3.58 -12.33
CA PHE A 272 8.97 4.46 -11.66
C PHE A 272 8.36 5.12 -10.42
N LEU A 273 7.08 5.47 -10.44
CA LEU A 273 6.46 6.11 -9.29
C LEU A 273 5.98 5.09 -8.27
N ALA A 274 6.28 5.39 -7.01
CA ALA A 274 5.80 4.56 -5.94
C ALA A 274 4.26 4.64 -5.83
N THR A 275 3.65 3.50 -5.52
CA THR A 275 2.18 3.37 -5.37
C THR A 275 1.54 4.37 -4.41
N TRP A 276 2.33 4.88 -3.45
CA TRP A 276 1.89 5.84 -2.45
C TRP A 276 2.03 7.30 -2.89
N CYS A 277 2.76 7.61 -3.97
CA CYS A 277 2.87 8.96 -4.50
C CYS A 277 1.49 9.47 -4.93
N LEU A 278 0.79 8.73 -5.79
CA LEU A 278 -0.57 9.07 -6.20
C LEU A 278 -1.54 9.19 -5.02
N ALA A 279 -1.40 8.31 -4.01
CA ALA A 279 -2.22 8.39 -2.80
C ALA A 279 -1.91 9.60 -1.90
N GLY A 280 -0.70 10.14 -2.01
CA GLY A 280 -0.28 11.36 -1.32
C GLY A 280 -0.70 12.63 -2.07
N TRP A 281 -0.80 12.57 -3.40
CA TRP A 281 -1.23 13.70 -4.24
C TRP A 281 -2.74 13.89 -4.24
N LEU A 282 -3.49 12.79 -4.17
CA LEU A 282 -4.94 12.84 -4.11
C LEU A 282 -5.40 13.35 -2.74
N ILE A 283 -6.23 14.38 -2.75
CA ILE A 283 -6.88 14.91 -1.55
C ILE A 283 -7.70 13.77 -0.91
N HIS A 284 -7.60 13.61 0.41
CA HIS A 284 -8.22 12.46 1.08
C HIS A 284 -9.75 12.40 0.96
N THR A 285 -10.42 13.50 0.58
CA THR A 285 -11.86 13.54 0.28
C THR A 285 -12.22 12.72 -0.96
N THR A 286 -11.32 12.63 -1.94
CA THR A 286 -11.55 11.97 -3.24
C THR A 286 -10.95 10.57 -3.28
N TYR A 287 -10.13 10.19 -2.29
CA TYR A 287 -9.30 8.99 -2.30
C TYR A 287 -10.02 7.62 -2.36
N PRO A 288 -11.28 7.42 -1.91
CA PRO A 288 -11.99 6.18 -2.22
C PRO A 288 -12.87 6.26 -3.49
N GLN A 289 -13.10 7.46 -4.02
CA GLN A 289 -14.07 7.68 -5.09
C GLN A 289 -13.40 7.73 -6.47
N GLY A 290 -14.20 7.53 -7.51
CA GLY A 290 -13.79 7.79 -8.88
C GLY A 290 -12.78 6.83 -9.50
N GLY A 291 -12.54 5.66 -8.91
CA GLY A 291 -11.58 4.69 -9.43
C GLY A 291 -10.09 5.05 -9.22
N TRP A 292 -9.77 6.17 -8.58
CA TRP A 292 -8.37 6.60 -8.33
C TRP A 292 -7.59 5.67 -7.38
N SER A 293 -8.30 4.94 -6.51
CA SER A 293 -7.73 3.89 -5.68
C SER A 293 -7.69 2.52 -6.36
N CYS A 294 -8.28 2.38 -7.55
CA CYS A 294 -8.41 1.10 -8.22
C CYS A 294 -7.05 0.58 -8.70
N ARG A 295 -6.66 -0.57 -8.15
CA ARG A 295 -5.43 -1.29 -8.52
C ARG A 295 -5.68 -2.45 -9.46
N LYS A 296 -6.90 -2.59 -9.99
CA LYS A 296 -7.20 -3.63 -10.97
C LYS A 296 -6.41 -3.35 -12.25
N MET A 297 -5.93 -4.42 -12.87
CA MET A 297 -5.13 -4.34 -14.08
C MET A 297 -6.03 -4.29 -15.31
N ILE A 298 -5.62 -3.47 -16.28
CA ILE A 298 -6.13 -3.41 -17.64
C ILE A 298 -5.01 -3.93 -18.54
N PHE A 299 -5.38 -4.63 -19.62
CA PHE A 299 -4.45 -5.28 -20.53
C PHE A 299 -4.50 -4.63 -21.91
N ARG A 300 -3.32 -4.24 -22.41
CA ARG A 300 -3.16 -3.47 -23.66
C ARG A 300 -3.87 -4.11 -24.83
N ILE A 301 -3.65 -5.41 -25.04
CA ILE A 301 -4.16 -6.15 -26.20
C ILE A 301 -5.69 -6.19 -26.31
N SER A 302 -6.38 -5.88 -25.21
CA SER A 302 -7.84 -5.86 -25.15
C SER A 302 -8.40 -4.45 -25.08
N PHE A 303 -7.57 -3.44 -24.82
CA PHE A 303 -8.02 -2.09 -24.50
C PHE A 303 -7.83 -1.17 -25.71
N PRO A 304 -8.84 -0.34 -26.07
CA PRO A 304 -8.73 0.54 -27.24
C PRO A 304 -7.75 1.70 -27.01
N ASP A 305 -6.97 2.07 -28.03
CA ASP A 305 -5.97 3.15 -27.95
C ASP A 305 -6.59 4.56 -28.00
N GLY A 306 -7.77 4.71 -28.61
CA GLY A 306 -8.46 6.01 -28.80
C GLY A 306 -9.27 6.51 -27.62
N VAL A 307 -9.12 5.92 -26.43
CA VAL A 307 -9.94 6.27 -25.26
C VAL A 307 -9.55 7.66 -24.77
N VAL A 308 -10.51 8.58 -24.69
CA VAL A 308 -10.29 9.93 -24.16
C VAL A 308 -10.40 9.95 -22.64
N ARG A 309 -11.37 9.23 -22.07
CA ARG A 309 -11.70 9.25 -20.66
C ARG A 309 -12.11 7.87 -20.15
N LEU A 310 -11.86 7.61 -18.87
CA LEU A 310 -12.30 6.40 -18.18
C LEU A 310 -13.49 6.68 -17.26
N PRO A 311 -14.39 5.69 -17.06
CA PRO A 311 -15.44 5.78 -16.06
C PRO A 311 -14.87 5.85 -14.63
N GLU A 312 -15.69 6.33 -13.71
CA GLU A 312 -15.31 6.68 -12.36
C GLU A 312 -16.09 5.89 -11.30
N SER A 313 -17.31 5.47 -11.60
CA SER A 313 -18.11 4.65 -10.68
C SER A 313 -17.46 3.29 -10.48
N GLU A 314 -17.52 2.79 -9.24
CA GLU A 314 -16.91 1.50 -8.90
C GLU A 314 -17.48 0.36 -9.77
N GLU A 315 -18.77 0.38 -10.06
CA GLU A 315 -19.44 -0.61 -10.91
C GLU A 315 -18.86 -0.61 -12.33
N CYS A 316 -18.80 0.56 -12.99
CA CYS A 316 -18.26 0.68 -14.34
C CYS A 316 -16.77 0.33 -14.39
N VAL A 317 -15.97 0.81 -13.44
CA VAL A 317 -14.55 0.45 -13.31
C VAL A 317 -14.40 -1.07 -13.20
N ASN A 318 -15.22 -1.73 -12.38
CA ASN A 318 -15.21 -3.18 -12.20
C ASN A 318 -15.58 -3.92 -13.48
N ARG A 319 -16.58 -3.44 -14.22
CA ARG A 319 -17.06 -4.02 -15.48
C ARG A 319 -16.01 -3.89 -16.59
N VAL A 320 -15.41 -2.71 -16.78
CA VAL A 320 -14.34 -2.50 -17.76
C VAL A 320 -13.11 -3.35 -17.41
N CYS A 321 -12.64 -3.34 -16.16
CA CYS A 321 -11.51 -4.17 -15.73
C CYS A 321 -11.77 -5.67 -15.94
N ALA A 322 -12.99 -6.14 -15.64
CA ALA A 322 -13.38 -7.53 -15.86
C ALA A 322 -13.40 -7.88 -17.34
N SER A 323 -13.88 -6.98 -18.20
CA SER A 323 -13.92 -7.17 -19.66
C SER A 323 -12.52 -7.24 -20.26
N SER A 324 -11.63 -6.32 -19.88
CA SER A 324 -10.24 -6.31 -20.34
C SER A 324 -9.51 -7.58 -19.90
N LYS A 325 -9.71 -8.01 -18.65
CA LYS A 325 -9.13 -9.26 -18.16
C LYS A 325 -9.67 -10.49 -18.89
N LEU A 326 -10.97 -10.54 -19.15
CA LEU A 326 -11.58 -11.63 -19.92
C LEU A 326 -11.02 -11.65 -21.34
N GLY A 327 -10.94 -10.49 -22.01
CA GLY A 327 -10.43 -10.42 -23.37
C GLY A 327 -8.97 -10.83 -23.47
N TRP A 328 -8.15 -10.42 -22.50
CA TRP A 328 -6.77 -10.90 -22.40
C TRP A 328 -6.70 -12.42 -22.20
N TRP A 329 -7.53 -13.01 -21.33
CA TRP A 329 -7.58 -14.46 -21.15
C TRP A 329 -7.94 -15.20 -22.42
N LEU A 330 -8.97 -14.75 -23.13
CA LEU A 330 -9.43 -15.39 -24.37
C LEU A 330 -8.36 -15.31 -25.46
N HIS A 331 -7.74 -14.16 -25.62
CA HIS A 331 -6.65 -13.98 -26.56
C HIS A 331 -5.42 -14.85 -26.22
N GLN A 332 -5.05 -14.95 -24.93
CA GLN A 332 -3.97 -15.84 -24.51
C GLN A 332 -4.32 -17.32 -24.73
N ALA A 333 -5.56 -17.72 -24.43
CA ALA A 333 -6.01 -19.08 -24.68
C ALA A 333 -5.97 -19.40 -26.18
N GLN A 334 -6.47 -18.50 -27.03
CA GLN A 334 -6.43 -18.66 -28.49
C GLN A 334 -5.01 -18.85 -29.02
N ARG A 335 -4.04 -18.11 -28.50
CA ARG A 335 -2.63 -18.23 -28.92
C ARG A 335 -1.95 -19.52 -28.43
N ASN A 336 -2.34 -20.03 -27.26
CA ASN A 336 -1.60 -21.08 -26.57
C ASN A 336 -2.31 -22.45 -26.61
N ILE A 337 -3.58 -22.51 -27.00
CA ILE A 337 -4.35 -23.75 -26.97
C ILE A 337 -3.78 -24.77 -27.95
N ARG A 338 -3.68 -26.01 -27.48
CA ARG A 338 -3.45 -27.20 -28.31
C ARG A 338 -4.59 -28.14 -28.00
N VAL A 339 -5.50 -28.29 -28.96
CA VAL A 339 -6.72 -29.09 -28.76
C VAL A 339 -6.32 -30.57 -28.71
N ASP A 340 -6.52 -31.17 -27.55
CA ASP A 340 -6.27 -32.57 -27.23
C ASP A 340 -7.42 -33.14 -26.38
N GLU A 341 -7.40 -34.46 -26.10
CA GLU A 341 -8.42 -35.12 -25.28
C GLU A 341 -8.52 -34.58 -23.83
N LYS A 342 -7.48 -33.91 -23.34
CA LYS A 342 -7.41 -33.38 -21.96
C LYS A 342 -7.86 -31.93 -21.86
N THR A 343 -7.96 -31.23 -22.98
CA THR A 343 -8.33 -29.81 -23.10
C THR A 343 -9.63 -29.54 -22.36
N TRP A 344 -10.65 -30.35 -22.65
CA TRP A 344 -12.03 -30.16 -22.19
C TRP A 344 -12.36 -30.77 -20.83
N LYS A 345 -11.36 -31.27 -20.09
CA LYS A 345 -11.53 -31.83 -18.72
C LYS A 345 -11.36 -30.76 -17.65
N VAL A 346 -12.40 -30.35 -16.93
CA VAL A 346 -12.28 -29.32 -15.89
C VAL A 346 -11.55 -29.88 -14.65
N SER A 347 -10.36 -29.36 -14.32
CA SER A 347 -9.58 -29.82 -13.16
C SER A 347 -9.83 -28.98 -11.90
N LYS A 348 -10.01 -27.67 -12.06
CA LYS A 348 -10.22 -26.74 -10.94
C LYS A 348 -10.95 -25.49 -11.41
N TRP A 349 -11.81 -24.96 -10.55
CA TRP A 349 -12.54 -23.72 -10.77
C TRP A 349 -11.78 -22.51 -10.21
N PRO A 350 -11.31 -21.57 -11.04
CA PRO A 350 -10.69 -20.35 -10.54
C PRO A 350 -11.78 -19.43 -9.94
N THR A 351 -11.62 -19.04 -8.67
CA THR A 351 -12.56 -18.11 -7.99
C THR A 351 -12.71 -16.77 -8.72
N THR A 352 -11.68 -16.37 -9.48
CA THR A 352 -11.65 -15.19 -10.32
C THR A 352 -12.68 -15.22 -11.45
N LEU A 353 -13.09 -16.41 -11.93
CA LEU A 353 -14.08 -16.58 -12.99
C LEU A 353 -15.45 -16.03 -12.54
N PHE A 354 -15.89 -16.44 -11.35
CA PHE A 354 -17.16 -15.96 -10.79
C PHE A 354 -17.17 -14.44 -10.57
N GLY A 355 -16.01 -13.87 -10.21
CA GLY A 355 -15.85 -12.41 -10.09
C GLY A 355 -16.04 -11.68 -11.42
N ILE A 356 -15.49 -12.22 -12.52
CA ILE A 356 -15.65 -11.63 -13.86
C ILE A 356 -17.09 -11.75 -14.34
N GLN A 357 -17.70 -12.93 -14.24
CA GLN A 357 -19.10 -13.11 -14.63
C GLN A 357 -20.03 -12.20 -13.85
N ARG A 358 -19.82 -12.05 -12.53
CA ARG A 358 -20.62 -11.13 -11.71
C ARG A 358 -20.45 -9.68 -12.15
N SER A 359 -19.22 -9.26 -12.46
CA SER A 359 -18.94 -7.87 -12.86
C SER A 359 -19.45 -7.53 -14.26
N LEU A 360 -19.46 -8.50 -15.18
CA LEU A 360 -19.95 -8.32 -16.55
C LEU A 360 -21.46 -8.51 -16.70
N GLY A 361 -22.07 -9.24 -15.77
CA GLY A 361 -23.43 -9.75 -15.92
C GLY A 361 -23.49 -11.02 -16.77
N LYS A 362 -24.53 -11.82 -16.53
CA LYS A 362 -24.71 -13.16 -17.14
C LYS A 362 -24.80 -13.09 -18.67
N ARG A 363 -25.53 -12.11 -19.21
CA ARG A 363 -25.76 -11.95 -20.65
C ARG A 363 -24.46 -11.72 -21.40
N ILE A 364 -23.75 -10.63 -21.09
CA ILE A 364 -22.48 -10.27 -21.74
C ILE A 364 -21.44 -11.38 -21.62
N PHE A 365 -21.33 -12.00 -20.44
CA PHE A 365 -20.43 -13.14 -20.25
C PHE A 365 -20.79 -14.30 -21.18
N ASN A 366 -22.06 -14.71 -21.23
CA ASN A 366 -22.52 -15.81 -22.07
C ASN A 366 -22.32 -15.50 -23.56
N ASP A 367 -22.74 -14.32 -24.02
CA ASP A 367 -22.61 -13.91 -25.42
C ASP A 367 -21.13 -13.94 -25.86
N THR A 368 -20.23 -13.50 -24.97
CA THR A 368 -18.77 -13.56 -25.21
C THR A 368 -18.27 -15.00 -25.30
N MET A 369 -18.75 -15.89 -24.43
CA MET A 369 -18.34 -17.31 -24.45
C MET A 369 -18.91 -18.03 -25.68
N GLU A 370 -20.15 -17.75 -26.08
CA GLU A 370 -20.73 -18.32 -27.31
C GLU A 370 -20.00 -17.82 -28.56
N ALA A 371 -19.62 -16.55 -28.61
CA ALA A 371 -18.75 -16.04 -29.68
C ALA A 371 -17.39 -16.78 -29.70
N MET A 372 -16.78 -16.98 -28.53
CA MET A 372 -15.50 -17.68 -28.43
C MET A 372 -15.61 -19.18 -28.78
N LYS A 373 -16.73 -19.84 -28.50
CA LYS A 373 -16.98 -21.24 -28.91
C LYS A 373 -17.02 -21.42 -30.43
N ARG A 374 -17.37 -20.37 -31.19
CA ARG A 374 -17.28 -20.40 -32.65
C ARG A 374 -15.83 -20.37 -33.14
N VAL A 375 -14.95 -19.73 -32.37
CA VAL A 375 -13.51 -19.61 -32.67
C VAL A 375 -12.75 -20.87 -32.25
N ILE A 376 -13.07 -21.42 -31.08
CA ILE A 376 -12.46 -22.65 -30.54
C ILE A 376 -13.60 -23.61 -30.14
N PRO A 377 -14.09 -24.46 -31.06
CA PRO A 377 -15.21 -25.33 -30.77
C PRO A 377 -14.84 -26.42 -29.76
N PRO A 378 -15.62 -26.60 -28.67
CA PRO A 378 -15.39 -27.69 -27.73
C PRO A 378 -15.89 -29.02 -28.31
N SER A 379 -15.23 -30.14 -27.96
CA SER A 379 -15.66 -31.48 -28.42
C SER A 379 -16.90 -32.01 -27.68
N ALA A 380 -17.34 -31.33 -26.62
CA ALA A 380 -18.48 -31.70 -25.80
C ALA A 380 -19.36 -30.48 -25.51
N CYS A 381 -20.62 -30.73 -25.14
CA CYS A 381 -21.56 -29.70 -24.68
C CYS A 381 -21.14 -29.16 -23.30
N LEU A 382 -20.19 -28.22 -23.28
CA LEU A 382 -19.74 -27.54 -22.08
C LEU A 382 -20.60 -26.30 -21.79
N SER A 383 -20.96 -26.11 -20.52
CA SER A 383 -21.47 -24.82 -20.06
C SER A 383 -20.41 -23.73 -20.26
N ASN A 384 -20.83 -22.48 -20.43
CA ASN A 384 -19.91 -21.34 -20.64
C ASN A 384 -18.86 -21.18 -19.54
N GLN A 385 -19.24 -21.52 -18.30
CA GLN A 385 -18.31 -21.52 -17.18
C GLN A 385 -17.27 -22.65 -17.29
N GLN A 386 -17.69 -23.87 -17.65
CA GLN A 386 -16.78 -25.01 -17.83
C GLN A 386 -15.86 -24.77 -19.02
N TYR A 387 -16.39 -24.24 -20.12
CA TYR A 387 -15.66 -23.87 -21.31
C TYR A 387 -14.52 -22.89 -20.98
N LEU A 388 -14.82 -21.79 -20.28
CA LEU A 388 -13.79 -20.85 -19.85
C LEU A 388 -12.79 -21.49 -18.88
N ALA A 389 -13.24 -22.31 -17.93
CA ALA A 389 -12.34 -23.02 -17.01
C ALA A 389 -11.34 -23.93 -17.75
N CYS A 390 -11.75 -24.56 -18.86
CA CYS A 390 -10.86 -25.30 -19.74
C CYS A 390 -9.85 -24.40 -20.46
N LEU A 391 -10.31 -23.28 -21.04
CA LEU A 391 -9.43 -22.32 -21.71
C LEU A 391 -8.37 -21.72 -20.76
N LEU A 392 -8.71 -21.51 -19.49
CA LEU A 392 -7.79 -20.94 -18.50
C LEU A 392 -6.55 -21.79 -18.21
N LYS A 393 -6.53 -23.07 -18.60
CA LYS A 393 -5.31 -23.90 -18.56
C LYS A 393 -4.22 -23.41 -19.51
N TYR A 394 -4.63 -22.77 -20.61
CA TYR A 394 -3.74 -22.27 -21.66
C TYR A 394 -3.42 -20.78 -21.49
N VAL A 395 -4.04 -20.13 -20.51
CA VAL A 395 -3.63 -18.81 -20.08
C VAL A 395 -2.39 -18.96 -19.22
N ARG A 396 -1.29 -18.32 -19.63
CA ARG A 396 -0.09 -18.18 -18.80
C ARG A 396 -0.42 -17.26 -17.62
N THR A 397 -1.03 -17.84 -16.59
CA THR A 397 -1.45 -17.13 -15.37
C THR A 397 -0.29 -16.90 -14.42
N SER A 398 0.85 -17.58 -14.61
CA SER A 398 2.09 -17.27 -13.93
C SER A 398 2.43 -15.82 -14.23
N PRO A 399 2.25 -14.88 -13.28
CA PRO A 399 2.81 -13.56 -13.44
C PRO A 399 4.30 -13.81 -13.59
N ARG A 400 4.86 -13.45 -14.74
CA ARG A 400 6.26 -13.67 -15.09
C ARG A 400 7.14 -12.90 -14.12
N LYS A 401 7.30 -13.41 -12.88
CA LYS A 401 7.72 -12.68 -11.66
C LYS A 401 7.51 -11.18 -11.86
N GLN A 402 6.26 -10.78 -12.18
CA GLN A 402 5.96 -9.45 -12.71
C GLN A 402 6.71 -8.49 -11.83
N ILE A 403 7.67 -7.81 -12.45
CA ILE A 403 8.51 -6.72 -11.96
C ILE A 403 8.46 -6.70 -10.45
N LYS A 404 9.52 -7.15 -9.76
CA LYS A 404 9.77 -6.65 -8.40
C LYS A 404 9.73 -5.13 -8.56
N ILE A 405 8.55 -4.51 -8.39
CA ILE A 405 8.34 -3.07 -8.34
C ILE A 405 9.42 -2.71 -7.37
N ILE A 406 10.44 -1.97 -7.84
CA ILE A 406 11.60 -1.62 -7.03
C ILE A 406 10.98 -1.14 -5.73
N ARG A 407 11.02 -2.01 -4.72
CA ARG A 407 10.29 -1.74 -3.50
C ARG A 407 11.24 -0.75 -2.88
N CYS A 408 10.98 0.54 -3.05
CA CYS A 408 11.38 1.49 -2.01
C CYS A 408 11.02 0.80 -0.69
N PRO A 409 11.97 0.64 0.23
CA PRO A 409 11.83 -0.18 1.43
C PRO A 409 10.45 0.03 2.06
N LYS A 410 9.60 -0.99 1.92
CA LYS A 410 8.16 -0.83 2.15
C LYS A 410 7.90 -1.02 3.63
N ALA A 411 7.59 0.06 4.34
CA ALA A 411 6.99 0.01 5.66
C ALA A 411 5.76 -0.92 5.64
N THR A 412 5.76 -1.90 6.54
CA THR A 412 4.78 -2.99 6.62
C THR A 412 3.36 -2.44 6.89
N PRO A 413 2.33 -2.86 6.14
CA PRO A 413 0.94 -2.49 6.44
C PRO A 413 0.44 -3.35 7.61
N ARG A 414 0.08 -2.71 8.73
CA ARG A 414 -0.30 -3.37 9.98
C ARG A 414 -1.82 -3.56 10.05
N SER A 415 -2.25 -4.82 10.24
CA SER A 415 -3.66 -5.20 10.44
C SER A 415 -4.31 -4.41 11.57
N SER A 416 -5.46 -3.80 11.28
CA SER A 416 -6.37 -3.24 12.27
C SER A 416 -7.28 -4.34 12.82
N SER A 417 -6.99 -4.82 14.03
CA SER A 417 -8.01 -5.43 14.89
C SER A 417 -8.25 -4.43 16.02
N SER A 418 -9.43 -3.81 16.06
CA SER A 418 -9.87 -3.01 17.19
C SER A 418 -11.03 -3.73 17.88
N MET A 419 -10.81 -4.17 19.12
CA MET A 419 -11.91 -4.34 20.05
C MET A 419 -12.09 -3.02 20.80
N SER A 420 -13.27 -2.43 20.65
CA SER A 420 -13.72 -1.27 21.41
C SER A 420 -14.38 -1.79 22.69
N LEU A 421 -13.92 -1.31 23.84
CA LEU A 421 -14.64 -1.42 25.11
C LEU A 421 -15.22 -0.04 25.41
N SER A 422 -16.55 0.00 25.61
CA SER A 422 -17.29 1.19 26.01
C SER A 422 -17.08 1.49 27.50
N PRO A 423 -17.09 2.76 27.94
CA PRO A 423 -16.99 3.11 29.35
C PRO A 423 -18.36 2.97 30.04
N LYS A 424 -18.43 2.26 31.16
CA LYS A 424 -19.60 2.26 32.06
C LYS A 424 -19.39 3.30 33.17
N THR A 425 -20.39 4.15 33.31
CA THR A 425 -20.58 5.16 34.36
C THR A 425 -20.79 4.47 35.71
N ILE A 426 -20.08 4.93 36.75
CA ILE A 426 -20.24 4.49 38.15
C ILE A 426 -21.05 5.55 38.89
N LEU A 427 -22.05 5.11 39.66
CA LEU A 427 -22.78 5.90 40.65
C LEU A 427 -22.62 5.22 42.03
N PRO A 428 -22.60 5.95 43.17
CA PRO A 428 -22.32 5.37 44.49
C PRO A 428 -23.58 5.23 45.35
N GLU A 429 -23.72 4.10 46.05
CA GLU A 429 -24.59 3.93 47.23
C GLU A 429 -24.08 2.70 48.01
N ALA A 430 -23.57 2.85 49.24
CA ALA A 430 -24.24 3.00 50.53
C ALA A 430 -24.31 1.65 51.28
N VAL A 431 -23.78 1.68 52.50
CA VAL A 431 -23.52 0.55 53.40
C VAL A 431 -24.77 0.29 54.23
N THR A 432 -25.24 -0.96 54.37
CA THR A 432 -25.94 -1.46 55.59
C THR A 432 -25.89 -3.00 55.68
N SER A 433 -25.64 -3.48 56.90
CA SER A 433 -25.49 -4.87 57.38
C SER A 433 -26.80 -5.68 57.43
N CYS A 434 -26.72 -7.02 57.28
CA CYS A 434 -27.05 -8.04 58.30
C CYS A 434 -27.29 -9.46 57.71
N SER A 435 -26.94 -10.45 58.53
CA SER A 435 -26.85 -11.90 58.32
C SER A 435 -28.12 -12.64 57.90
N THR A 436 -27.98 -13.72 57.12
CA THR A 436 -28.48 -15.07 57.49
C THR A 436 -27.94 -16.17 56.56
N ALA A 437 -27.64 -17.33 57.15
CA ALA A 437 -27.10 -18.51 56.50
C ALA A 437 -28.14 -19.24 55.63
N THR A 438 -27.73 -19.77 54.49
CA THR A 438 -28.31 -21.02 53.93
C THR A 438 -27.34 -21.65 52.93
N ALA A 439 -27.09 -22.95 53.11
CA ALA A 439 -26.25 -23.76 52.26
C ALA A 439 -26.84 -23.88 50.84
N SER A 440 -26.06 -23.55 49.82
CA SER A 440 -26.41 -23.78 48.42
C SER A 440 -25.16 -24.08 47.60
N CYS A 441 -25.23 -25.12 46.80
CA CYS A 441 -24.13 -25.69 46.04
C CYS A 441 -23.54 -24.68 45.03
N SER A 442 -22.24 -24.41 45.14
CA SER A 442 -21.51 -23.47 44.28
C SER A 442 -21.39 -23.99 42.84
N PRO A 443 -21.83 -23.24 41.82
CA PRO A 443 -21.39 -23.44 40.44
C PRO A 443 -19.95 -22.91 40.28
N PRO A 444 -19.19 -23.36 39.25
CA PRO A 444 -17.80 -22.99 39.07
C PRO A 444 -17.66 -21.47 38.98
N SER A 445 -16.81 -20.93 39.85
CA SER A 445 -16.61 -19.50 40.04
C SER A 445 -16.32 -18.80 38.72
N LEU A 446 -17.18 -17.84 38.41
CA LEU A 446 -16.94 -16.84 37.37
C LEU A 446 -15.79 -15.98 37.91
N VAL A 447 -14.57 -16.31 37.48
CA VAL A 447 -13.34 -15.61 37.89
C VAL A 447 -13.48 -14.16 37.47
N ASP A 448 -13.57 -13.31 38.48
CA ASP A 448 -13.68 -11.86 38.41
C ASP A 448 -12.63 -11.27 37.45
N ALA A 449 -13.10 -10.66 36.36
CA ALA A 449 -12.26 -10.13 35.28
C ALA A 449 -11.61 -8.78 35.63
N ASP A 450 -11.94 -8.20 36.80
CA ASP A 450 -11.43 -6.91 37.27
C ASP A 450 -10.19 -7.02 38.17
N ARG A 451 -9.46 -8.14 38.12
CA ARG A 451 -8.10 -8.22 38.69
C ARG A 451 -7.20 -7.21 37.97
N ARG A 452 -7.10 -6.01 38.55
CA ARG A 452 -6.07 -5.02 38.22
C ARG A 452 -4.72 -5.74 38.18
N PRO A 453 -3.92 -5.54 37.13
CA PRO A 453 -2.62 -6.18 37.02
C PRO A 453 -1.79 -5.79 38.25
N ASP A 454 -1.48 -6.81 39.02
CA ASP A 454 -0.66 -6.76 40.22
C ASP A 454 0.68 -6.08 39.90
N ALA A 455 0.90 -4.89 40.46
CA ALA A 455 2.09 -4.09 40.18
C ALA A 455 3.38 -4.86 40.52
N GLU A 456 3.29 -5.80 41.46
CA GLU A 456 4.38 -6.68 41.91
C GLU A 456 4.87 -7.63 40.81
N ARG A 457 4.05 -7.90 39.79
CA ARG A 457 4.40 -8.76 38.64
C ARG A 457 5.10 -8.03 37.50
N SER A 458 5.19 -6.71 37.57
CA SER A 458 5.78 -5.92 36.48
C SER A 458 7.30 -6.07 36.45
N VAL A 459 7.84 -6.47 35.30
CA VAL A 459 9.28 -6.45 35.01
C VAL A 459 9.71 -5.18 34.27
N ALA A 460 8.83 -4.18 34.13
CA ALA A 460 9.06 -3.03 33.26
C ALA A 460 10.31 -2.21 33.63
N GLY A 461 10.57 -2.00 34.93
CA GLY A 461 11.76 -1.29 35.41
C GLY A 461 13.05 -2.03 35.05
N HIS A 462 13.14 -3.33 35.36
CA HIS A 462 14.28 -4.18 35.00
C HIS A 462 14.53 -4.22 33.48
N MET A 463 13.46 -4.29 32.70
CA MET A 463 13.55 -4.27 31.24
C MET A 463 14.02 -2.91 30.70
N ALA A 464 13.63 -1.81 31.34
CA ALA A 464 14.12 -0.48 30.99
C ALA A 464 15.62 -0.36 31.31
N THR A 465 16.07 -0.82 32.48
CA THR A 465 17.50 -0.86 32.84
C THR A 465 18.31 -1.70 31.86
N PHE A 466 17.80 -2.87 31.46
CA PHE A 466 18.46 -3.72 30.46
C PHE A 466 18.62 -3.01 29.11
N VAL A 467 17.54 -2.39 28.60
CA VAL A 467 17.59 -1.66 27.32
C VAL A 467 18.53 -0.45 27.40
N ALA A 468 18.54 0.27 28.53
CA ALA A 468 19.49 1.36 28.77
C ALA A 468 20.95 0.87 28.76
N GLY A 469 21.25 -0.23 29.44
CA GLY A 469 22.60 -0.82 29.41
C GLY A 469 23.02 -1.29 28.02
N VAL A 470 22.09 -1.81 27.21
CA VAL A 470 22.37 -2.15 25.80
C VAL A 470 22.65 -0.90 24.97
N LEU A 471 21.93 0.21 25.20
CA LEU A 471 22.18 1.48 24.52
C LEU A 471 23.58 2.03 24.84
N GLU A 472 23.95 2.03 26.12
CA GLU A 472 25.26 2.49 26.59
C GLU A 472 26.41 1.65 26.02
N GLU A 473 26.31 0.32 26.08
CA GLU A 473 27.30 -0.59 25.50
C GLU A 473 27.45 -0.39 23.98
N CYS A 474 26.34 -0.19 23.26
CA CYS A 474 26.38 0.11 21.83
C CYS A 474 27.07 1.46 21.56
N ALA A 475 26.81 2.47 22.38
CA ALA A 475 27.45 3.78 22.24
C ALA A 475 28.96 3.72 22.55
N GLU A 476 29.38 2.97 23.57
CA GLU A 476 30.79 2.72 23.88
C GLU A 476 31.51 1.95 22.77
N ARG A 477 30.85 0.94 22.21
CA ARG A 477 31.39 0.17 21.09
C ARG A 477 31.61 1.05 19.87
N GLU A 478 30.62 1.86 19.48
CA GLU A 478 30.78 2.75 18.32
C GLU A 478 31.85 3.82 18.53
N ARG A 479 31.97 4.35 19.76
CA ARG A 479 33.06 5.26 20.13
C ARG A 479 34.44 4.60 19.99
N SER A 480 34.58 3.33 20.38
CA SER A 480 35.86 2.62 20.29
C SER A 480 36.18 2.12 18.88
N GLU A 481 35.17 1.80 18.05
CA GLU A 481 35.35 1.40 16.65
C GLU A 481 35.59 2.60 15.71
N GLY A 482 35.39 3.84 16.18
CA GLY A 482 35.52 5.05 15.36
C GLY A 482 34.46 5.17 14.26
N VAL A 483 33.38 4.37 14.34
CA VAL A 483 32.25 4.39 13.40
C VAL A 483 31.32 5.53 13.80
N VAL A 484 31.79 6.77 13.64
CA VAL A 484 31.04 7.97 14.03
C VAL A 484 30.76 8.81 12.79
N LEU A 485 29.50 9.15 12.59
CA LEU A 485 29.10 10.10 11.56
C LEU A 485 29.81 11.44 11.81
N PRO A 486 30.38 12.11 10.80
CA PRO A 486 31.00 13.41 10.99
C PRO A 486 30.03 14.39 11.67
N GLU A 487 30.52 15.17 12.63
CA GLU A 487 29.69 16.08 13.41
C GLU A 487 28.93 17.08 12.52
N ALA A 488 29.58 17.59 11.48
CA ALA A 488 28.96 18.47 10.49
C ALA A 488 27.75 17.82 9.80
N GLU A 489 27.81 16.52 9.53
CA GLU A 489 26.71 15.78 8.92
C GLU A 489 25.56 15.56 9.92
N LYS A 490 25.87 15.26 11.19
CA LYS A 490 24.88 15.16 12.27
C LYS A 490 24.10 16.47 12.45
N VAL A 491 24.81 17.59 12.52
CA VAL A 491 24.22 18.94 12.58
C VAL A 491 23.35 19.22 11.36
N HIS A 492 23.83 18.85 10.17
CA HIS A 492 23.06 19.02 8.93
C HIS A 492 21.76 18.21 8.93
N ILE A 493 21.80 16.95 9.37
CA ILE A 493 20.61 16.08 9.48
C ILE A 493 19.62 16.68 10.48
N ALA A 494 20.09 17.12 11.65
CA ALA A 494 19.24 17.72 12.68
C ALA A 494 18.51 18.97 12.16
N LYS A 495 19.25 19.90 11.53
CA LYS A 495 18.68 21.13 10.96
C LYS A 495 17.69 20.86 9.82
N SER A 496 18.08 20.01 8.86
CA SER A 496 17.23 19.66 7.72
C SER A 496 15.95 18.94 8.15
N SER A 497 16.03 18.13 9.22
CA SER A 497 14.87 17.45 9.80
C SER A 497 13.93 18.42 10.49
N ALA A 498 14.47 19.39 11.23
CA ALA A 498 13.69 20.46 11.87
C ALA A 498 12.92 21.27 10.82
N GLU A 499 13.61 21.78 9.79
CA GLU A 499 13.00 22.55 8.70
C GLU A 499 11.95 21.72 7.95
N GLY A 500 12.25 20.47 7.63
CA GLY A 500 11.29 19.55 7.01
C GLY A 500 10.05 19.30 7.88
N PHE A 501 10.21 19.27 9.20
CA PHE A 501 9.08 19.15 10.12
C PHE A 501 8.28 20.44 10.26
N GLU A 502 8.92 21.60 10.36
CA GLU A 502 8.29 22.93 10.39
C GLU A 502 7.38 23.12 9.15
N ILE A 503 7.91 22.78 7.97
CA ILE A 503 7.15 22.77 6.72
C ILE A 503 5.93 21.83 6.85
N ALA A 504 6.12 20.59 7.31
CA ALA A 504 5.03 19.64 7.47
C ALA A 504 3.97 20.08 8.49
N LEU A 505 4.37 20.76 9.57
CA LEU A 505 3.47 21.34 10.56
C LEU A 505 2.62 22.46 9.95
N SER A 506 3.24 23.35 9.16
CA SER A 506 2.52 24.43 8.45
C SER A 506 1.44 23.88 7.51
N PHE A 507 1.76 22.84 6.73
CA PHE A 507 0.78 22.13 5.89
C PHE A 507 -0.31 21.46 6.71
N THR A 508 0.05 20.89 7.87
CA THR A 508 -0.93 20.22 8.73
C THR A 508 -1.94 21.21 9.31
N LYS A 509 -1.48 22.39 9.78
CA LYS A 509 -2.34 23.49 10.26
C LYS A 509 -3.37 23.91 9.20
N MET A 510 -2.97 24.01 7.92
CA MET A 510 -3.90 24.33 6.82
C MET A 510 -4.98 23.27 6.58
N LEU A 511 -4.68 22.02 6.92
CA LEU A 511 -5.50 20.86 6.59
C LEU A 511 -6.44 20.40 7.72
N GLU A 512 -6.35 21.00 8.91
CA GLU A 512 -7.11 20.55 10.09
C GLU A 512 -8.61 20.86 10.02
N ASN A 513 -9.06 21.78 9.15
CA ASN A 513 -10.46 22.22 9.05
C ASN A 513 -11.47 21.16 8.55
N GLY A 514 -11.09 19.89 8.38
CA GLY A 514 -12.03 18.85 7.96
C GLY A 514 -11.60 17.40 8.18
N ARG A 515 -10.52 17.14 8.92
CA ARG A 515 -9.93 15.80 9.03
C ARG A 515 -10.41 15.04 10.27
N ARG A 516 -10.89 13.81 10.09
CA ARG A 516 -10.86 12.80 11.16
C ARG A 516 -9.39 12.45 11.43
N ARG A 517 -8.79 13.04 12.46
CA ARG A 517 -7.42 12.77 12.89
C ARG A 517 -7.24 11.25 13.04
N ARG A 518 -6.32 10.66 12.27
CA ARG A 518 -5.91 9.26 12.52
C ARG A 518 -5.39 9.22 13.95
N LYS A 519 -5.87 8.28 14.76
CA LYS A 519 -5.41 8.13 16.14
C LYS A 519 -3.90 7.86 16.12
N THR A 520 -3.15 8.92 16.39
CA THR A 520 -1.70 8.95 16.59
C THR A 520 -1.35 7.87 17.62
N ARG A 521 -0.49 6.94 17.22
CA ARG A 521 -0.06 5.84 18.07
C ARG A 521 1.31 6.18 18.64
N PHE A 522 1.33 6.55 19.92
CA PHE A 522 2.57 6.81 20.65
C PHE A 522 3.18 5.56 21.28
N ASN A 523 2.53 4.40 21.14
CA ASN A 523 2.98 3.14 21.73
C ASN A 523 4.10 2.44 20.95
N ALA A 524 4.53 3.00 19.81
CA ALA A 524 5.68 2.53 19.07
C ALA A 524 6.19 3.61 18.10
N CYS A 525 7.51 3.74 18.00
CA CYS A 525 8.17 4.63 17.07
C CYS A 525 9.21 3.88 16.24
N GLY A 526 9.42 4.26 14.98
CA GLY A 526 10.47 3.69 14.15
C GLY A 526 11.85 4.14 14.60
N TRP A 527 12.83 3.22 14.63
CA TRP A 527 14.20 3.47 15.09
C TRP A 527 14.82 4.74 14.47
N ARG A 528 14.78 4.87 13.14
CA ARG A 528 15.31 6.04 12.44
C ARG A 528 14.76 7.39 12.94
N TRP A 529 13.51 7.44 13.38
CA TRP A 529 12.89 8.67 13.86
C TRP A 529 13.31 9.01 15.29
N LEU A 530 13.61 7.98 16.10
CA LEU A 530 14.24 8.18 17.40
C LEU A 530 15.68 8.69 17.22
N CYS A 531 16.45 8.13 16.28
CA CYS A 531 17.79 8.65 15.96
C CYS A 531 17.74 10.12 15.56
N VAL A 532 16.82 10.51 14.67
CA VAL A 532 16.66 11.92 14.28
C VAL A 532 16.27 12.80 15.47
N ALA A 533 15.31 12.37 16.30
CA ALA A 533 14.93 13.15 17.49
C ALA A 533 16.09 13.31 18.48
N GLY A 534 16.93 12.28 18.62
CA GLY A 534 18.15 12.32 19.43
C GLY A 534 19.19 13.29 18.86
N LEU A 535 19.43 13.26 17.54
CA LEU A 535 20.30 14.24 16.89
C LEU A 535 19.75 15.67 17.03
N MET A 536 18.44 15.86 16.93
CA MET A 536 17.82 17.16 17.15
C MET A 536 17.97 17.63 18.60
N ASN A 537 17.92 16.72 19.58
CA ASN A 537 18.16 17.04 20.98
C ASN A 537 19.58 17.55 21.23
N ASP A 538 20.58 16.95 20.58
CA ASP A 538 21.98 17.24 20.88
C ASP A 538 22.57 18.37 20.01
N TYR A 539 22.03 18.58 18.80
CA TYR A 539 22.62 19.48 17.80
C TYR A 539 21.76 20.68 17.41
N LEU A 540 20.52 20.78 17.91
CA LEU A 540 19.73 22.01 17.78
C LEU A 540 19.82 22.86 19.04
N ASP A 541 19.60 24.16 18.83
CA ASP A 541 19.32 25.09 19.91
C ASP A 541 18.11 24.62 20.73
N ARG A 542 18.24 24.68 22.07
CA ARG A 542 17.28 24.08 23.00
C ARG A 542 15.93 24.78 22.91
N GLU A 543 15.94 26.10 22.77
CA GLU A 543 14.76 26.93 22.60
C GLU A 543 14.04 26.58 21.30
N ARG A 544 14.79 26.44 20.20
CA ARG A 544 14.23 26.00 18.91
C ARG A 544 13.56 24.62 18.99
N LEU A 545 14.19 23.65 19.64
CA LEU A 545 13.60 22.32 19.80
C LEU A 545 12.32 22.35 20.63
N HIS A 546 12.29 23.11 21.72
CA HIS A 546 11.09 23.27 22.55
C HIS A 546 9.97 23.97 21.79
N GLU A 547 10.29 25.01 21.01
CA GLU A 547 9.32 25.71 20.17
C GLU A 547 8.70 24.74 19.15
N LEU A 548 9.50 23.94 18.46
CA LEU A 548 9.07 22.95 17.50
C LEU A 548 8.11 21.91 18.13
N ILE A 549 8.43 21.42 19.33
CA ILE A 549 7.57 20.49 20.07
C ILE A 549 6.27 21.18 20.49
N ALA A 550 6.34 22.39 21.04
CA ALA A 550 5.17 23.17 21.44
C ALA A 550 4.24 23.44 20.25
N ASP A 551 4.81 23.78 19.08
CA ASP A 551 4.06 24.03 17.85
C ASP A 551 3.36 22.78 17.32
N SER A 552 4.00 21.62 17.43
CA SER A 552 3.37 20.34 17.15
C SER A 552 2.26 20.00 18.17
N GLU A 553 2.47 20.28 19.45
CA GLU A 553 1.48 20.02 20.51
C GLU A 553 0.19 20.84 20.35
N LYS A 554 0.28 22.05 19.77
CA LYS A 554 -0.89 22.86 19.37
C LYS A 554 -1.78 22.11 18.36
N ILE A 555 -1.19 21.27 17.50
CA ILE A 555 -1.91 20.47 16.50
C ILE A 555 -2.39 19.16 17.12
N VAL A 556 -1.47 18.37 17.69
CA VAL A 556 -1.77 17.07 18.31
C VAL A 556 -1.26 17.07 19.75
N PRO A 557 -2.13 17.22 20.76
CA PRO A 557 -1.70 17.25 22.15
C PRO A 557 -0.89 16.02 22.55
N ARG A 558 0.25 16.24 23.21
CA ARG A 558 1.09 15.16 23.74
C ARG A 558 0.41 14.50 24.95
N PRO A 559 0.31 13.15 25.00
CA PRO A 559 -0.16 12.48 26.20
C PRO A 559 0.82 12.69 27.37
N LYS A 560 0.29 12.85 28.59
CA LYS A 560 1.09 13.13 29.80
C LYS A 560 2.24 12.14 30.07
N HIS A 561 2.07 10.88 29.68
CA HIS A 561 3.04 9.80 29.90
C HIS A 561 4.06 9.62 28.76
N VAL A 562 3.99 10.44 27.71
CA VAL A 562 4.90 10.35 26.56
C VAL A 562 5.95 11.45 26.69
N SER A 563 7.24 11.14 26.61
CA SER A 563 8.29 12.15 26.69
C SER A 563 8.29 13.09 25.47
N PRO A 564 8.79 14.33 25.60
CA PRO A 564 8.83 15.29 24.49
C PRO A 564 9.56 14.75 23.25
N LEU A 565 10.71 14.09 23.42
CA LEU A 565 11.50 13.54 22.31
C LEU A 565 10.82 12.33 21.65
N TRP A 566 10.20 11.45 22.43
CA TRP A 566 9.43 10.34 21.88
C TRP A 566 8.22 10.83 21.10
N TYR A 567 7.53 11.84 21.63
CA TYR A 567 6.43 12.52 20.96
C TYR A 567 6.91 13.10 19.63
N LEU A 568 8.01 13.87 19.61
CA LEU A 568 8.57 14.45 18.41
C LEU A 568 8.87 13.39 17.35
N ALA A 569 9.58 12.31 17.72
CA ALA A 569 9.85 11.18 16.82
C ALA A 569 8.57 10.58 16.22
N CYS A 570 7.53 10.37 17.04
CA CYS A 570 6.24 9.85 16.59
C CYS A 570 5.52 10.80 15.62
N GLN A 571 5.65 12.11 15.82
CA GLN A 571 5.06 13.13 14.94
C GLN A 571 5.81 13.22 13.62
N MET A 572 7.14 13.23 13.64
CA MET A 572 7.97 13.17 12.42
C MET A 572 7.63 11.94 11.57
N GLN A 573 7.46 10.78 12.22
CA GLN A 573 7.01 9.55 11.55
C GLN A 573 5.64 9.71 10.87
N GLN A 574 4.72 10.43 11.50
CA GLN A 574 3.35 10.63 11.01
C GLN A 574 3.27 11.67 9.90
N ALA A 575 4.03 12.76 10.05
CA ALA A 575 4.24 13.77 9.03
C ALA A 575 4.94 13.19 7.78
N ARG A 576 5.64 12.05 7.92
CA ARG A 576 6.38 11.38 6.84
C ARG A 576 7.36 12.34 6.17
N ILE A 577 8.06 13.12 6.99
CA ILE A 577 9.03 14.11 6.54
C ILE A 577 10.00 13.41 5.58
N ARG A 578 10.26 14.04 4.43
CA ARG A 578 11.36 13.65 3.59
C ARG A 578 12.55 14.47 4.03
N ILE A 579 13.57 13.80 4.55
CA ILE A 579 14.85 14.45 4.79
C ILE A 579 15.58 14.42 3.44
N PRO A 580 15.89 15.58 2.84
CA PRO A 580 16.68 15.64 1.62
C PRO A 580 18.12 15.26 1.98
N TRP A 581 18.54 14.05 1.60
CA TRP A 581 19.92 13.62 1.77
C TRP A 581 20.78 14.26 0.68
N GLN A 582 21.81 15.02 1.08
CA GLN A 582 22.79 15.55 0.12
C GLN A 582 23.69 14.44 -0.44
N GLN A 583 23.86 13.36 0.33
CA GLN A 583 24.60 12.15 -0.04
C GLN A 583 23.68 10.92 0.04
N ALA A 584 24.24 9.71 -0.07
CA ALA A 584 23.50 8.49 0.24
C ALA A 584 22.93 8.57 1.66
N ALA A 585 21.68 8.12 1.85
CA ALA A 585 21.10 8.08 3.18
C ALA A 585 21.98 7.20 4.11
N PRO A 586 22.22 7.62 5.37
CA PRO A 586 23.00 6.84 6.30
C PRO A 586 22.46 5.41 6.42
N SER A 587 23.33 4.42 6.62
CA SER A 587 22.95 3.00 6.68
C SER A 587 21.85 2.73 7.71
N TRP A 588 21.87 3.44 8.85
CA TRP A 588 20.84 3.33 9.88
C TRP A 588 19.45 3.79 9.45
N TRP A 589 19.35 4.65 8.42
CA TRP A 589 18.07 5.15 7.90
C TRP A 589 17.21 4.03 7.31
N ALA A 590 17.84 2.97 6.80
CA ALA A 590 17.16 1.82 6.23
C ALA A 590 16.33 1.05 7.27
N PHE A 591 16.64 1.17 8.57
CA PHE A 591 15.98 0.42 9.63
C PHE A 591 14.67 1.09 10.06
N SER A 592 13.56 0.65 9.47
CA SER A 592 12.20 1.11 9.83
C SER A 592 11.55 0.29 10.96
N CYS A 593 12.35 -0.33 11.83
CA CYS A 593 11.86 -1.22 12.87
C CYS A 593 11.23 -0.45 14.04
N ALA A 594 10.17 -1.00 14.62
CA ALA A 594 9.44 -0.35 15.71
C ALA A 594 10.06 -0.66 17.08
N ILE A 595 10.42 0.40 17.81
CA ILE A 595 10.80 0.45 19.23
C ILE A 595 9.56 0.78 20.07
N TYR A 596 9.53 0.31 21.31
CA TYR A 596 8.43 0.52 22.25
C TYR A 596 8.84 1.48 23.37
N PRO A 597 7.97 2.42 23.77
CA PRO A 597 8.30 3.43 24.78
C PRO A 597 8.44 2.85 26.19
N ASP A 598 7.72 1.75 26.48
CA ASP A 598 7.55 1.20 27.83
C ASP A 598 8.88 0.83 28.53
N HIS A 599 9.94 0.61 27.74
CA HIS A 599 11.27 0.22 28.23
C HIS A 599 12.38 1.06 27.60
N PHE A 600 12.05 2.17 26.94
CA PHE A 600 13.02 3.06 26.35
C PHE A 600 13.26 4.26 27.27
N PRO A 601 14.49 4.79 27.38
CA PRO A 601 14.77 5.99 28.16
C PRO A 601 13.84 7.14 27.79
N HIS A 602 13.33 7.85 28.80
CA HIS A 602 12.41 8.98 28.57
C HIS A 602 13.16 10.17 27.95
N GLU A 603 14.38 10.37 28.39
CA GLU A 603 15.33 11.33 27.85
C GLU A 603 16.44 10.55 27.12
N PHE A 604 16.81 11.03 25.93
CA PHE A 604 17.88 10.44 25.14
C PHE A 604 18.46 11.49 24.21
N GLY A 605 19.78 11.48 24.03
CA GLY A 605 20.47 12.27 23.01
C GLY A 605 20.70 11.46 21.74
N GLU A 606 21.87 11.64 21.14
CA GLU A 606 22.36 10.84 20.03
C GLU A 606 22.31 9.35 20.38
N LEU A 607 21.67 8.58 19.49
CA LEU A 607 21.56 7.14 19.61
C LEU A 607 22.61 6.45 18.72
N PRO A 608 23.08 5.24 19.09
CA PRO A 608 24.01 4.46 18.27
C PRO A 608 23.51 4.26 16.83
N MET A 609 24.36 4.50 15.83
CA MET A 609 23.98 4.61 14.42
C MET A 609 24.60 3.53 13.52
N SER A 610 25.39 2.60 14.05
CA SER A 610 25.84 1.43 13.27
C SER A 610 24.69 0.45 13.03
N GLU A 611 24.78 -0.34 11.95
CA GLU A 611 23.81 -1.39 11.66
C GLU A 611 23.76 -2.45 12.78
N THR A 612 24.92 -2.83 13.31
CA THR A 612 25.05 -3.83 14.38
C THR A 612 24.38 -3.35 15.67
N SER A 613 24.63 -2.11 16.10
CA SER A 613 23.99 -1.51 17.27
C SER A 613 22.49 -1.35 17.07
N ALA A 614 22.07 -0.81 15.92
CA ALA A 614 20.65 -0.66 15.59
C ALA A 614 19.91 -2.00 15.67
N ARG A 615 20.51 -3.08 15.12
CA ARG A 615 19.98 -4.43 15.23
C ARG A 615 19.85 -4.86 16.68
N LEU A 616 20.92 -4.76 17.47
CA LEU A 616 20.92 -5.20 18.87
C LEU A 616 19.86 -4.44 19.69
N ILE A 617 19.81 -3.12 19.58
CA ILE A 617 18.85 -2.25 20.31
C ILE A 617 17.40 -2.58 19.91
N VAL A 618 17.14 -2.72 18.61
CA VAL A 618 15.79 -3.08 18.12
C VAL A 618 15.35 -4.43 18.66
N PHE A 619 16.24 -5.44 18.67
CA PHE A 619 15.94 -6.74 19.26
C PHE A 619 15.74 -6.65 20.77
N SER A 620 16.56 -5.87 21.48
CA SER A 620 16.44 -5.66 22.94
C SER A 620 15.13 -4.99 23.32
N SER A 621 14.75 -3.88 22.68
CA SER A 621 13.45 -3.23 22.90
C SER A 621 12.28 -4.17 22.61
N ARG A 622 12.39 -4.98 21.57
CA ARG A 622 11.36 -5.95 21.19
C ARG A 622 11.24 -7.08 22.21
N ALA A 623 12.36 -7.65 22.65
CA ALA A 623 12.41 -8.70 23.66
C ALA A 623 11.84 -8.19 24.98
N ALA A 624 12.29 -7.01 25.43
CA ALA A 624 11.80 -6.36 26.64
C ALA A 624 10.28 -6.22 26.63
N HIS A 625 9.73 -5.64 25.56
CA HIS A 625 8.28 -5.45 25.43
C HIS A 625 7.51 -6.78 25.39
N TRP A 626 8.00 -7.76 24.62
CA TRP A 626 7.35 -9.07 24.54
C TRP A 626 7.43 -9.82 25.86
N LEU A 627 8.57 -9.86 26.52
CA LEU A 627 8.73 -10.55 27.79
C LEU A 627 7.91 -9.89 28.90
N ALA A 628 7.93 -8.55 29.00
CA ALA A 628 7.08 -7.84 29.96
C ALA A 628 5.60 -8.15 29.75
N SER A 629 5.13 -8.08 28.48
CA SER A 629 3.75 -8.44 28.14
C SER A 629 3.44 -9.91 28.42
N GLY A 630 4.39 -10.82 28.17
CA GLY A 630 4.26 -12.25 28.41
C GLY A 630 4.15 -12.58 29.89
N ILE A 631 4.97 -11.94 30.74
CA ILE A 631 4.94 -12.10 32.20
C ILE A 631 3.62 -11.60 32.79
N ILE A 632 3.12 -10.43 32.35
CA ILE A 632 1.82 -9.89 32.79
C ILE A 632 0.69 -10.87 32.48
N ASN A 633 0.76 -11.54 31.34
CA ASN A 633 -0.25 -12.50 30.89
C ASN A 633 0.08 -13.96 31.29
N PHE A 634 1.16 -14.20 32.02
CA PHE A 634 1.65 -15.54 32.31
C PHE A 634 0.70 -16.26 33.25
N ARG A 635 0.25 -17.45 32.85
CA ARG A 635 -0.63 -18.30 33.65
C ARG A 635 -0.14 -19.73 33.57
N VAL A 636 -0.02 -20.41 34.71
CA VAL A 636 0.36 -21.82 34.72
C VAL A 636 -0.84 -22.65 34.26
N THR A 637 -0.67 -23.39 33.17
CA THR A 637 -1.63 -24.33 32.61
C THR A 637 -0.89 -25.62 32.27
N ARG A 638 -1.62 -26.71 32.05
CA ARG A 638 -1.04 -27.99 31.60
C ARG A 638 -0.23 -27.88 30.29
N LYS A 639 -0.40 -26.80 29.52
CA LYS A 639 0.28 -26.55 28.25
C LYS A 639 1.44 -25.54 28.35
N THR A 640 1.67 -24.96 29.53
CA THR A 640 2.71 -23.93 29.75
C THR A 640 4.08 -24.41 29.30
N TRP A 641 4.46 -25.61 29.73
CA TRP A 641 5.82 -26.16 29.54
C TRP A 641 6.00 -27.00 28.27
N LEU A 642 4.95 -27.18 27.46
CA LEU A 642 5.09 -27.86 26.17
C LEU A 642 5.95 -27.02 25.20
N PRO A 643 6.55 -27.57 24.14
CA PRO A 643 7.15 -26.73 23.10
C PRO A 643 6.11 -25.82 22.42
N SER A 644 6.52 -24.62 22.02
CA SER A 644 5.69 -23.68 21.27
C SER A 644 6.04 -23.72 19.78
N LYS A 645 5.33 -22.93 18.98
CA LYS A 645 5.76 -22.71 17.59
C LYS A 645 6.99 -21.78 17.52
N ASN A 646 7.24 -20.96 18.53
CA ASN A 646 8.20 -19.85 18.53
C ASN A 646 9.65 -20.23 18.87
N ALA A 647 10.01 -21.52 18.92
CA ALA A 647 11.38 -21.95 19.14
C ALA A 647 12.37 -21.29 18.17
N ASP A 648 12.03 -21.26 16.87
CA ASP A 648 12.82 -20.61 15.82
C ASP A 648 13.00 -19.10 16.03
N ILE A 649 11.97 -18.43 16.57
CA ILE A 649 12.08 -17.02 16.97
C ILE A 649 13.08 -16.88 18.13
N VAL A 650 12.97 -17.72 19.17
CA VAL A 650 13.88 -17.66 20.32
C VAL A 650 15.33 -17.90 19.92
N ASP A 651 15.56 -18.83 18.99
CA ASP A 651 16.89 -19.06 18.43
C ASP A 651 17.45 -17.81 17.76
N VAL A 652 16.64 -17.08 16.99
CA VAL A 652 17.05 -15.79 16.40
C VAL A 652 17.43 -14.77 17.49
N PHE A 653 16.63 -14.63 18.55
CA PHE A 653 16.96 -13.71 19.66
C PHE A 653 18.26 -14.12 20.36
N HIS A 654 18.45 -15.42 20.59
CA HIS A 654 19.68 -15.95 21.16
C HIS A 654 20.90 -15.67 20.27
N THR A 655 20.76 -15.84 18.95
CA THR A 655 21.82 -15.52 17.99
C THR A 655 22.16 -14.01 17.99
N VAL A 656 21.17 -13.12 18.06
CA VAL A 656 21.42 -11.66 18.06
C VAL A 656 22.03 -11.19 19.37
N PHE A 657 21.55 -11.69 20.52
CA PHE A 657 22.04 -11.28 21.83
C PHE A 657 23.38 -11.91 22.21
N GLY A 658 23.68 -13.08 21.66
CA GLY A 658 24.75 -13.93 22.19
C GLY A 658 24.41 -14.46 23.59
N ASN A 659 25.26 -15.36 24.10
CA ASN A 659 24.99 -16.06 25.35
C ASN A 659 24.86 -15.11 26.55
N THR A 660 25.73 -14.10 26.65
CA THR A 660 25.80 -13.21 27.82
C THR A 660 24.51 -12.41 27.99
N LYS A 661 24.08 -11.64 26.98
CA LYS A 661 22.87 -10.81 27.05
C LYS A 661 21.59 -11.64 27.07
N PHE A 662 21.58 -12.77 26.38
CA PHE A 662 20.44 -13.69 26.45
C PHE A 662 20.28 -14.25 27.87
N ASN A 663 21.37 -14.61 28.55
CA ASN A 663 21.30 -15.08 29.94
C ASN A 663 20.90 -13.95 30.89
N GLU A 664 21.42 -12.75 30.68
CA GLU A 664 21.06 -11.55 31.46
C GLU A 664 19.55 -11.31 31.45
N ILE A 665 18.93 -11.18 30.26
CA ILE A 665 17.49 -10.92 30.17
C ILE A 665 16.65 -12.07 30.74
N ILE A 666 17.14 -13.31 30.67
CA ILE A 666 16.46 -14.47 31.26
C ILE A 666 16.55 -14.46 32.79
N ASN A 667 17.69 -14.06 33.36
CA ASN A 667 17.85 -13.89 34.79
C ASN A 667 16.94 -12.79 35.36
N LEU A 668 16.56 -11.79 34.56
CA LEU A 668 15.59 -10.77 34.97
C LEU A 668 14.17 -11.34 35.10
N ILE A 669 13.75 -12.24 34.21
CA ILE A 669 12.37 -12.78 34.21
C ILE A 669 12.22 -14.06 35.04
N LYS A 670 13.29 -14.84 35.21
CA LYS A 670 13.24 -16.15 35.88
C LYS A 670 12.69 -16.08 37.30
N PRO A 671 13.09 -15.12 38.17
CA PRO A 671 12.50 -14.99 39.50
C PRO A 671 10.98 -14.74 39.47
N LYS A 672 10.50 -13.93 38.51
CA LYS A 672 9.07 -13.64 38.35
C LYS A 672 8.28 -14.83 37.83
N VAL A 673 8.87 -15.65 36.95
CA VAL A 673 8.23 -16.90 36.54
C VAL A 673 8.17 -17.90 37.69
N VAL A 674 9.22 -17.98 38.52
CA VAL A 674 9.23 -18.83 39.72
C VAL A 674 8.16 -18.40 40.72
N GLU A 675 8.02 -17.09 40.97
CA GLU A 675 7.03 -16.51 41.87
C GLU A 675 5.58 -16.81 41.43
N ILE A 676 5.32 -16.79 40.11
CA ILE A 676 4.01 -17.10 39.55
C ILE A 676 3.76 -18.62 39.45
N SER A 677 4.82 -19.44 39.42
CA SER A 677 4.71 -20.89 39.27
C SER A 677 4.33 -21.57 40.58
N GLN A 678 3.44 -22.56 40.51
CA GLN A 678 3.15 -23.45 41.64
C GLN A 678 4.26 -24.48 41.87
N ASP A 679 5.11 -24.71 40.86
CA ASP A 679 6.24 -25.63 40.91
C ASP A 679 7.54 -24.88 40.55
N PRO A 680 8.27 -24.36 41.56
CA PRO A 680 9.56 -23.68 41.37
C PRO A 680 10.64 -24.56 40.76
N GLU A 681 10.66 -25.85 41.08
CA GLU A 681 11.69 -26.79 40.62
C GLU A 681 11.57 -27.03 39.12
N GLN A 682 10.34 -27.16 38.61
CA GLN A 682 10.10 -27.25 37.18
C GLN A 682 10.64 -26.04 36.41
N VAL A 683 10.51 -24.82 36.95
CA VAL A 683 11.07 -23.60 36.33
C VAL A 683 12.60 -23.59 36.38
N ARG A 684 13.19 -24.06 37.49
CA ARG A 684 14.64 -24.15 37.65
C ARG A 684 15.29 -25.11 36.65
N GLN A 685 14.59 -26.19 36.29
CA GLN A 685 15.01 -27.19 35.31
C GLN A 685 14.85 -26.75 33.84
N GLN A 686 14.10 -25.69 33.54
CA GLN A 686 13.96 -25.20 32.17
C GLN A 686 15.28 -24.60 31.67
N THR A 687 15.62 -24.88 30.40
CA THR A 687 16.69 -24.15 29.72
C THR A 687 16.28 -22.68 29.51
N ASN A 688 17.25 -21.78 29.38
CA ASN A 688 16.97 -20.37 29.15
C ASN A 688 16.15 -20.14 27.86
N LYS A 689 16.39 -20.92 26.81
CA LYS A 689 15.60 -20.88 25.57
C LYS A 689 14.16 -21.35 25.80
N SER A 690 13.97 -22.48 26.48
CA SER A 690 12.65 -23.02 26.81
C SER A 690 11.86 -22.07 27.71
N LEU A 691 12.53 -21.37 28.62
CA LEU A 691 11.92 -20.36 29.49
C LEU A 691 11.45 -19.14 28.69
N MET A 692 12.31 -18.59 27.81
CA MET A 692 11.92 -17.50 26.91
C MET A 692 10.72 -17.89 26.04
N GLU A 693 10.79 -19.07 25.43
CA GLU A 693 9.75 -19.61 24.58
C GLU A 693 8.42 -19.72 25.33
N THR A 694 8.47 -20.23 26.57
CA THR A 694 7.31 -20.39 27.44
C THR A 694 6.67 -19.05 27.77
N VAL A 695 7.45 -18.02 28.08
CA VAL A 695 6.93 -16.66 28.33
C VAL A 695 6.35 -16.05 27.05
N LEU A 696 7.01 -16.22 25.90
CA LEU A 696 6.54 -15.70 24.61
C LEU A 696 5.18 -16.27 24.19
N LYS A 697 4.81 -17.49 24.60
CA LYS A 697 3.47 -18.04 24.33
C LYS A 697 2.33 -17.21 24.91
N TYR A 698 2.58 -16.53 26.02
CA TYR A 698 1.58 -15.72 26.72
C TYR A 698 1.51 -14.29 26.20
N THR A 699 2.36 -13.93 25.24
CA THR A 699 2.27 -12.63 24.57
C THR A 699 1.10 -12.62 23.59
N PRO A 700 0.38 -11.50 23.43
CA PRO A 700 -0.64 -11.33 22.40
C PRO A 700 -0.03 -11.18 20.98
N LEU A 701 1.10 -11.84 20.74
CA LEU A 701 1.89 -11.72 19.53
C LEU A 701 1.43 -12.75 18.51
N GLN A 702 0.91 -12.25 17.39
CA GLN A 702 0.69 -13.11 16.23
C GLN A 702 2.03 -13.55 15.65
N ARG A 703 2.21 -14.86 15.44
CA ARG A 703 3.42 -15.44 14.81
C ARG A 703 3.81 -14.73 13.50
N ARG A 704 2.82 -14.34 12.69
CA ARG A 704 3.07 -13.58 11.45
C ARG A 704 3.88 -12.29 11.69
N THR A 705 3.65 -11.63 12.82
CA THR A 705 4.35 -10.40 13.21
C THR A 705 5.77 -10.68 13.67
N SER A 706 6.00 -11.74 14.46
CA SER A 706 7.35 -12.13 14.89
C SER A 706 8.20 -12.65 13.73
N SER A 707 7.68 -13.56 12.91
CA SER A 707 8.39 -14.06 11.72
C SER A 707 8.59 -12.96 10.67
N GLY A 708 7.66 -12.01 10.55
CA GLY A 708 7.83 -10.84 9.69
C GLY A 708 8.95 -9.92 10.17
N PHE A 709 9.10 -9.77 11.49
CA PHE A 709 10.19 -9.01 12.10
C PHE A 709 11.55 -9.69 11.89
N CYS A 710 11.68 -10.98 12.19
CA CYS A 710 12.95 -11.71 12.00
C CYS A 710 13.39 -11.72 10.53
N ARG A 711 12.47 -11.92 9.59
CA ARG A 711 12.78 -11.86 8.15
C ARG A 711 13.19 -10.49 7.65
N ALA A 712 12.72 -9.41 8.29
CA ALA A 712 13.19 -8.05 7.96
C ALA A 712 14.68 -7.85 8.29
N TRP A 713 15.26 -8.72 9.12
CA TRP A 713 16.67 -8.75 9.49
C TRP A 713 17.43 -9.95 8.90
N GLY A 714 16.90 -10.53 7.81
CA GLY A 714 17.58 -11.60 7.07
C GLY A 714 17.51 -12.99 7.70
N PHE A 715 16.76 -13.19 8.79
CA PHE A 715 16.58 -14.52 9.38
C PHE A 715 15.46 -15.29 8.67
N ASP A 716 15.76 -16.51 8.22
CA ASP A 716 14.76 -17.40 7.64
C ASP A 716 13.93 -18.08 8.75
N VAL A 717 12.71 -17.59 8.93
CA VAL A 717 11.79 -18.08 9.96
C VAL A 717 10.50 -18.53 9.28
N SER A 718 10.15 -19.81 9.46
CA SER A 718 8.96 -20.39 8.87
C SER A 718 7.68 -19.82 9.48
N LEU A 719 6.71 -19.45 8.62
CA LEU A 719 5.38 -19.06 9.07
C LEU A 719 4.62 -20.22 9.71
N ASP A 720 4.90 -21.47 9.29
CA ASP A 720 4.31 -22.67 9.89
C ASP A 720 5.40 -23.73 10.15
N PRO A 721 5.95 -23.79 11.37
CA PRO A 721 7.05 -24.69 11.71
C PRO A 721 6.60 -26.15 11.78
N LYS A 722 5.27 -26.39 11.80
CA LYS A 722 4.70 -27.74 11.79
C LYS A 722 4.62 -28.34 10.39
N ARG A 723 4.82 -27.55 9.34
CA ARG A 723 4.88 -28.07 7.98
C ARG A 723 6.30 -28.62 7.77
N PRO A 724 6.48 -29.94 7.61
CA PRO A 724 7.79 -30.51 7.34
C PRO A 724 8.41 -29.77 6.14
N PRO A 725 9.74 -29.55 6.09
CA PRO A 725 10.43 -28.95 4.94
C PRO A 725 10.30 -29.73 3.62
N TYR A 726 9.55 -30.83 3.60
CA TYR A 726 9.47 -31.79 2.52
C TYR A 726 8.29 -31.44 1.59
N GLU A 727 8.61 -31.29 0.29
CA GLU A 727 7.79 -30.90 -0.89
C GLU A 727 8.07 -29.51 -1.48
N VAL A 728 9.28 -28.96 -1.27
CA VAL A 728 9.91 -28.23 -2.38
C VAL A 728 10.67 -29.26 -3.20
N THR A 729 9.93 -30.01 -4.03
CA THR A 729 10.52 -30.73 -5.15
C THR A 729 11.18 -29.67 -6.01
N ASN A 730 12.50 -29.57 -5.90
CA ASN A 730 13.34 -29.00 -6.93
C ASN A 730 13.10 -29.81 -8.21
N SER A 731 12.08 -29.43 -8.97
CA SER A 731 11.96 -29.76 -10.39
C SER A 731 13.02 -28.96 -11.13
N SER A 732 14.24 -29.49 -11.04
CA SER A 732 15.40 -29.15 -11.83
C SER A 732 15.85 -30.44 -12.51
N GLU A 733 14.99 -30.96 -13.39
CA GLU A 733 15.35 -31.99 -14.37
C GLU A 733 15.15 -31.35 -15.75
N ASP A 734 16.10 -30.50 -16.15
CA ASP A 734 16.49 -30.38 -17.56
C ASP A 734 17.77 -31.22 -17.71
N GLU A 735 17.60 -32.53 -17.76
CA GLU A 735 18.61 -33.46 -18.28
C GLU A 735 18.00 -34.14 -19.52
N PRO A 736 18.62 -34.03 -20.71
CA PRO A 736 18.05 -34.58 -21.94
C PRO A 736 18.09 -36.12 -21.91
N PRO A 737 17.09 -36.81 -22.48
CA PRO A 737 17.02 -38.26 -22.40
C PRO A 737 18.17 -38.90 -23.18
N THR A 738 19.04 -39.61 -22.47
CA THR A 738 20.02 -40.51 -23.08
C THR A 738 19.31 -41.66 -23.78
N LYS A 739 19.67 -41.86 -25.06
CA LYS A 739 19.20 -42.92 -25.94
C LYS A 739 19.36 -44.29 -25.26
N LYS A 740 18.26 -45.03 -25.10
CA LYS A 740 18.30 -46.48 -24.89
C LYS A 740 18.61 -47.16 -26.22
N GLU A 741 19.84 -47.62 -26.40
CA GLU A 741 20.17 -48.66 -27.36
C GLU A 741 19.53 -49.99 -26.90
N ARG A 742 18.74 -50.60 -27.79
CA ARG A 742 18.28 -51.98 -27.65
C ARG A 742 19.41 -52.89 -28.17
N CYS A 743 20.02 -53.67 -27.29
CA CYS A 743 20.71 -54.89 -27.71
C CYS A 743 19.65 -55.99 -27.92
N CYS A 744 19.49 -56.39 -29.18
CA CYS A 744 18.98 -57.71 -29.55
C CYS A 744 20.17 -58.66 -29.68
N THR A 745 20.08 -59.84 -29.07
CA THR A 745 20.81 -61.07 -29.45
C THR A 745 20.21 -62.25 -28.68
N PRO A 746 20.33 -63.48 -29.21
CA PRO A 746 19.40 -64.16 -30.12
C PRO A 746 18.33 -64.97 -29.39
#